data_AF-A0A9W8TDW2-F1
#
_entry.id   AF-A0A9W8TDW2-F1
#
_cell.length_a   1.000
_cell.length_b   1.000
_cell.length_c   1.000
_cell.angle_alpha   90.00
_cell.angle_beta   90.00
_cell.angle_gamma   90.00
#
_symmetry.space_group_name_H-M   'P 1'
#
loop_
_entity.id
_entity.type
_entity.pdbx_description
1 polymer ?
#
loop_
_entity_poly.entity_id
_entity_poly.type
_entity_poly.pdbx_seq_one_letter_code
_entity_poly.pdbx_strand_id
1 'polypeptide(L)'
;MGNRRGNKPGGPSSATQSVIKQYGAAASTKRLQEQGLHKKVTKASAKQEIEQWNSNKNDSVKYRNGNLPSFGEYIDVNELVKRLKVTRLEEHQTQNPILGMFAGWQPYGQIMGEHLAFAGIPNLVKLAEAYSEGWEGLSRGMAVWDTVLSDFRGTPSGYVFVALTPKLTHGEFLRNPEYSKDWEHAARNNVVEIISTIHRECGPSTPFWVTSQETAVQEPEVQEDDLDDDDLEAQQAYLKVLFRKAAVLWHGMLYGEKLVQRARSIPHVEDLAERVAALVDPAAWQAYHMSRQVAFATTFRTLGNIYNRSRTLRVLHFHATPLLDRRLVAIVARACPNLKMLGIYDCPGLHFGDTICLLDLIHEINSSRPRGQARIEALDYYPRYNTGSPLEKAEPGEDANAYGLSWRKLRSDAHQRGLFGILLQVVLKAKRMNIQLLMDRDRALMTYLSKLPLVPLQVFGFLDGLYRYLDLMAARSADKNAVQQAMYDILKPVRIGLEPMENDWPNFYCHEMGQTMMFCSSCGYEYLEDFFTQSGRSARPHSRVCAACTLRLWLDEEPDNGKRDGKEIWEPFFPKWKRAEFNADAPLHQHGKDLIQLKSTEEVRPFPPPPQIDAQGNVFRPPFTEPLVRDGKIHNDSLQNLPTLREMIDRETFCLSMDRARVIDARKTVHALLKDFYAHAEDGIPAYKDAVPDFESQGRARRQQDFGLESHSFESAAIFFNNLQHKTFGELKAHRNANERNPTGFW
;
A
#
# COMPACT_ATOMS: atom_id res chain seq x y z
N MET A 1 -62.38 -54.88 -35.34
CA MET A 1 -62.99 -54.47 -34.06
C MET A 1 -61.87 -54.18 -33.08
N GLY A 2 -61.66 -52.91 -32.76
CA GLY A 2 -60.53 -52.44 -31.97
C GLY A 2 -60.79 -52.47 -30.47
N ASN A 3 -59.73 -52.67 -29.68
CA ASN A 3 -59.73 -52.38 -28.25
C ASN A 3 -58.49 -51.55 -27.90
N ARG A 4 -58.77 -50.34 -27.39
CA ARG A 4 -57.82 -49.32 -26.94
C ARG A 4 -57.09 -49.78 -25.68
N ARG A 5 -55.75 -49.76 -25.69
CA ARG A 5 -54.91 -49.81 -24.49
C ARG A 5 -54.89 -48.41 -23.85
N GLY A 6 -55.33 -48.32 -22.59
CA GLY A 6 -55.22 -47.12 -21.78
C GLY A 6 -53.78 -46.86 -21.34
N ASN A 7 -53.27 -45.67 -21.63
CA ASN A 7 -52.10 -45.10 -20.99
C ASN A 7 -52.45 -44.72 -19.55
N LYS A 8 -51.76 -45.30 -18.57
CA LYS A 8 -51.67 -44.73 -17.22
C LYS A 8 -50.63 -43.60 -17.25
N PRO A 9 -50.93 -42.40 -16.75
CA PRO A 9 -49.89 -41.40 -16.51
C PRO A 9 -49.03 -41.87 -15.34
N GLY A 10 -47.72 -41.99 -15.58
CA GLY A 10 -46.73 -42.15 -14.51
C GLY A 10 -46.82 -40.97 -13.55
N GLY A 11 -46.92 -41.27 -12.26
CA GLY A 11 -46.97 -40.25 -11.22
C GLY A 11 -45.73 -39.34 -11.24
N PRO A 12 -45.85 -38.10 -10.74
CA PRO A 12 -44.72 -37.21 -10.62
C PRO A 12 -43.72 -37.85 -9.64
N SER A 13 -42.50 -38.12 -10.11
CA SER A 13 -41.38 -38.38 -9.22
C SER A 13 -41.26 -37.18 -8.29
N SER A 14 -41.52 -37.38 -7.01
CA SER A 14 -41.29 -36.38 -5.98
C SER A 14 -39.78 -36.09 -5.92
N ALA A 15 -39.34 -35.13 -6.72
CA ALA A 15 -38.08 -34.45 -6.45
C ALA A 15 -38.28 -33.79 -5.08
N THR A 16 -37.72 -34.39 -4.04
CA THR A 16 -37.53 -33.77 -2.73
C THR A 16 -36.82 -32.44 -2.97
N GLN A 17 -37.61 -31.36 -3.07
CA GLN A 17 -37.09 -30.00 -3.05
C GLN A 17 -36.34 -29.88 -1.72
N SER A 18 -35.02 -29.79 -1.79
CA SER A 18 -34.18 -29.58 -0.62
C SER A 18 -34.64 -28.28 0.04
N VAL A 19 -35.30 -28.37 1.18
CA VAL A 19 -35.75 -27.22 1.95
C VAL A 19 -34.51 -26.40 2.31
N ILE A 20 -34.45 -25.15 1.85
CA ILE A 20 -33.38 -24.21 2.20
C ILE A 20 -33.53 -23.90 3.69
N LYS A 21 -32.47 -24.15 4.47
CA LYS A 21 -32.46 -23.89 5.91
C LYS A 21 -32.32 -22.39 6.17
N GLN A 22 -33.04 -21.91 7.19
CA GLN A 22 -32.89 -20.54 7.67
C GLN A 22 -31.44 -20.25 8.04
N TYR A 23 -30.87 -19.22 7.41
CA TYR A 23 -29.53 -18.74 7.69
C TYR A 23 -29.45 -17.24 7.48
N GLY A 24 -28.97 -16.53 8.50
CA GLY A 24 -28.77 -15.08 8.50
C GLY A 24 -27.70 -14.71 9.53
N ALA A 25 -27.55 -13.41 9.82
CA ALA A 25 -26.44 -12.91 10.64
C ALA A 25 -26.30 -13.63 11.99
N ALA A 26 -27.40 -13.88 12.70
CA ALA A 26 -27.42 -14.59 13.98
C ALA A 26 -27.00 -16.06 13.85
N ALA A 27 -27.51 -16.78 12.83
CA ALA A 27 -27.15 -18.18 12.59
C ALA A 27 -25.67 -18.34 12.19
N SER A 28 -25.16 -17.41 11.38
CA SER A 28 -23.74 -17.31 11.01
C SER A 28 -22.84 -17.10 12.24
N THR A 29 -23.21 -16.17 13.13
CA THR A 29 -22.47 -15.92 14.38
C THR A 29 -22.51 -17.13 15.32
N LYS A 30 -23.69 -17.73 15.51
CA LYS A 30 -23.83 -18.95 16.33
C LYS A 30 -22.96 -20.10 15.79
N ARG A 31 -22.94 -20.27 14.47
CA ARG A 31 -22.09 -21.28 13.81
C ARG A 31 -20.60 -21.04 14.08
N LEU A 32 -20.13 -19.80 14.00
CA LEU A 32 -18.73 -19.45 14.34
C LEU A 32 -18.39 -19.74 15.80
N GLN A 33 -19.33 -19.53 16.72
CA GLN A 33 -19.15 -19.84 18.15
C GLN A 33 -19.07 -21.35 18.41
N GLU A 34 -19.93 -22.13 17.75
CA GLU A 34 -20.03 -23.59 17.95
C GLU A 34 -18.92 -24.37 17.23
N GLN A 35 -18.61 -23.98 15.98
CA GLN A 35 -17.72 -24.74 15.09
C GLN A 35 -16.31 -24.14 14.99
N GLY A 36 -16.13 -22.90 15.44
CA GLY A 36 -14.88 -22.16 15.31
C GLY A 36 -14.62 -21.67 13.88
N LEU A 37 -13.39 -21.19 13.68
CA LEU A 37 -12.88 -20.71 12.39
C LEU A 37 -12.21 -21.85 11.62
N HIS A 38 -12.22 -21.75 10.30
CA HIS A 38 -11.51 -22.68 9.44
C HIS A 38 -10.02 -22.78 9.78
N LYS A 39 -9.48 -24.00 9.86
CA LYS A 39 -8.09 -24.30 10.31
C LYS A 39 -6.96 -23.59 9.54
N LYS A 40 -7.23 -23.13 8.32
CA LYS A 40 -6.29 -22.35 7.50
C LYS A 40 -6.23 -20.88 7.89
N VAL A 41 -7.25 -20.37 8.58
CA VAL A 41 -7.34 -18.97 9.01
C VAL A 41 -6.62 -18.79 10.34
N THR A 42 -7.04 -19.51 11.38
CA THR A 42 -6.45 -19.46 12.72
C THR A 42 -6.70 -20.77 13.46
N LYS A 43 -5.92 -21.02 14.52
CA LYS A 43 -6.18 -22.07 15.52
C LYS A 43 -6.90 -21.53 16.75
N ALA A 44 -6.90 -20.22 16.94
CA ALA A 44 -7.55 -19.61 18.08
C ALA A 44 -9.08 -19.70 17.93
N SER A 45 -9.75 -19.79 19.08
CA SER A 45 -11.21 -19.67 19.13
C SER A 45 -11.66 -18.26 18.72
N ALA A 46 -12.90 -18.12 18.26
CA ALA A 46 -13.49 -16.82 17.97
C ALA A 46 -13.38 -15.85 19.18
N LYS A 47 -13.51 -16.37 20.41
CA LYS A 47 -13.36 -15.60 21.65
C LYS A 47 -11.93 -15.06 21.84
N GLN A 48 -10.92 -15.91 21.64
CA GLN A 48 -9.51 -15.51 21.75
C GLN A 48 -9.15 -14.44 20.71
N GLU A 49 -9.67 -14.54 19.49
CA GLU A 49 -9.44 -13.52 18.45
C GLU A 49 -10.09 -12.19 18.80
N ILE A 50 -11.28 -12.21 19.41
CA ILE A 50 -11.94 -10.99 19.92
C ILE A 50 -11.13 -10.39 21.08
N GLU A 51 -10.62 -11.21 22.00
CA GLU A 51 -9.75 -10.76 23.10
C GLU A 51 -8.44 -10.14 22.58
N GLN A 52 -7.79 -10.78 21.61
CA GLN A 52 -6.60 -10.25 20.95
C GLN A 52 -6.88 -8.92 20.25
N TRP A 53 -8.02 -8.82 19.55
CA TRP A 53 -8.45 -7.59 18.91
C TRP A 53 -8.68 -6.47 19.94
N ASN A 54 -9.30 -6.78 21.08
CA ASN A 54 -9.47 -5.81 22.19
C ASN A 54 -8.12 -5.37 22.79
N SER A 55 -7.13 -6.27 22.87
CA SER A 55 -5.77 -5.91 23.28
C SER A 55 -5.13 -4.95 22.29
N ASN A 56 -5.22 -5.23 20.98
CA ASN A 56 -4.67 -4.37 19.92
C ASN A 56 -5.33 -2.99 19.93
N LYS A 57 -6.64 -2.92 20.21
CA LYS A 57 -7.36 -1.66 20.42
C LYS A 57 -6.74 -0.84 21.54
N ASN A 58 -6.45 -1.44 22.69
CA ASN A 58 -5.83 -0.72 23.81
C ASN A 58 -4.45 -0.17 23.44
N ASP A 59 -3.68 -0.88 22.64
CA ASP A 59 -2.38 -0.39 22.17
C ASP A 59 -2.53 0.75 21.14
N SER A 60 -3.57 0.71 20.29
CA SER A 60 -3.93 1.87 19.45
C SER A 60 -4.25 3.10 20.31
N VAL A 61 -5.03 2.95 21.38
CA VAL A 61 -5.35 4.05 22.31
C VAL A 61 -4.09 4.60 22.99
N LYS A 62 -3.19 3.72 23.44
CA LYS A 62 -1.90 4.16 24.02
C LYS A 62 -1.08 4.98 23.01
N TYR A 63 -1.02 4.53 21.75
CA TYR A 63 -0.36 5.26 20.65
C TYR A 63 -0.91 6.67 20.48
N ARG A 64 -2.24 6.82 20.51
CA ARG A 64 -2.90 8.13 20.41
C ARG A 64 -2.55 9.06 21.56
N ASN A 65 -2.30 8.51 22.74
CA ASN A 65 -1.95 9.26 23.94
C ASN A 65 -0.45 9.61 24.03
N GLY A 66 0.30 9.54 22.93
CA GLY A 66 1.72 9.88 22.87
C GLY A 66 2.65 8.85 23.54
N ASN A 67 2.11 7.78 24.11
CA ASN A 67 2.91 6.61 24.43
C ASN A 67 3.25 5.94 23.09
N LEU A 68 4.49 5.50 22.88
CA LEU A 68 4.92 4.90 21.61
C LEU A 68 4.89 3.35 21.70
N PRO A 69 3.74 2.66 21.70
CA PRO A 69 3.74 1.23 21.49
C PRO A 69 4.08 0.91 20.03
N SER A 70 4.54 -0.32 19.80
CA SER A 70 4.86 -0.94 18.50
C SER A 70 3.64 -1.15 17.58
N PHE A 71 2.66 -0.25 17.62
CA PHE A 71 1.39 -0.40 16.94
C PHE A 71 1.59 -0.42 15.41
N GLY A 72 1.15 -1.50 14.77
CA GLY A 72 1.34 -1.70 13.33
C GLY A 72 2.71 -2.25 12.93
N GLU A 73 3.65 -2.44 13.86
CA GLU A 73 4.96 -3.02 13.56
C GLU A 73 4.86 -4.53 13.41
N TYR A 74 5.42 -5.10 12.33
CA TYR A 74 5.40 -6.54 12.13
C TYR A 74 6.38 -7.25 13.07
N ILE A 75 7.64 -6.83 13.01
CA ILE A 75 8.74 -7.41 13.76
C ILE A 75 9.84 -6.38 13.98
N ASP A 76 10.48 -6.40 15.13
CA ASP A 76 11.68 -5.60 15.37
C ASP A 76 12.90 -6.33 14.76
N VAL A 77 13.55 -5.68 13.80
CA VAL A 77 14.75 -6.20 13.14
C VAL A 77 16.04 -5.64 13.74
N ASN A 78 15.96 -4.85 14.81
CA ASN A 78 17.14 -4.27 15.45
C ASN A 78 18.13 -5.34 15.91
N GLU A 79 17.64 -6.49 16.42
CA GLU A 79 18.49 -7.64 16.76
C GLU A 79 19.27 -8.18 15.55
N LEU A 80 18.72 -8.08 14.34
CA LEU A 80 19.39 -8.53 13.11
C LEU A 80 20.53 -7.62 12.67
N VAL A 81 20.66 -6.41 13.23
CA VAL A 81 21.77 -5.48 12.93
C VAL A 81 22.72 -5.27 14.11
N LYS A 82 22.35 -5.65 15.34
CA LYS A 82 23.25 -5.56 16.51
C LYS A 82 24.53 -6.36 16.28
N ARG A 83 25.66 -5.66 16.14
CA ARG A 83 27.00 -6.25 16.05
C ARG A 83 27.47 -6.67 17.43
N LEU A 84 27.76 -7.96 17.60
CA LEU A 84 28.45 -8.41 18.80
C LEU A 84 29.96 -8.24 18.61
N LYS A 85 30.68 -7.84 19.67
CA LYS A 85 32.15 -7.91 19.73
C LYS A 85 32.62 -9.36 19.91
N VAL A 86 32.11 -10.26 19.08
CA VAL A 86 32.60 -11.65 19.05
C VAL A 86 33.72 -11.68 18.02
N THR A 87 34.95 -11.89 18.51
CA THR A 87 36.09 -12.29 17.69
C THR A 87 35.64 -13.42 16.78
N ARG A 88 36.00 -13.38 15.49
CA ARG A 88 35.70 -14.45 14.52
C ARG A 88 35.74 -15.81 15.22
N LEU A 89 34.71 -16.64 15.01
CA LEU A 89 34.74 -18.04 15.45
C LEU A 89 36.10 -18.58 15.08
N GLU A 90 36.92 -18.90 16.09
CA GLU A 90 38.28 -19.30 15.85
C GLU A 90 38.30 -20.63 15.09
N GLU A 91 39.39 -20.96 14.42
CA GLU A 91 39.47 -22.16 13.59
C GLU A 91 39.11 -23.43 14.38
N HIS A 92 39.50 -23.48 15.66
CA HIS A 92 39.13 -24.57 16.58
C HIS A 92 37.63 -24.60 16.92
N GLN A 93 36.94 -23.45 16.92
CA GLN A 93 35.49 -23.37 17.11
C GLN A 93 34.74 -23.79 15.85
N THR A 94 35.28 -23.53 14.65
CA THR A 94 34.69 -24.03 13.40
C THR A 94 34.83 -25.54 13.20
N GLN A 95 35.77 -26.18 13.91
CA GLN A 95 35.88 -27.64 13.97
C GLN A 95 34.82 -28.29 14.87
N ASN A 96 34.15 -27.52 15.73
CA ASN A 96 32.98 -28.00 16.45
C ASN A 96 31.82 -28.15 15.45
N PRO A 97 31.24 -29.35 15.27
CA PRO A 97 30.22 -29.60 14.26
C PRO A 97 29.01 -28.67 14.36
N ILE A 98 28.62 -28.28 15.58
CA ILE A 98 27.46 -27.43 15.84
C ILE A 98 27.78 -25.97 15.53
N LEU A 99 28.94 -25.46 15.95
CA LEU A 99 29.35 -24.08 15.69
C LEU A 99 29.71 -23.87 14.20
N GLY A 100 30.30 -24.87 13.56
CA GLY A 100 30.59 -24.87 12.12
C GLY A 100 29.32 -24.76 11.25
N MET A 101 28.17 -25.28 11.71
CA MET A 101 26.89 -25.09 11.00
C MET A 101 26.46 -23.63 10.91
N PHE A 102 26.87 -22.78 11.86
CA PHE A 102 26.58 -21.35 11.85
C PHE A 102 27.69 -20.54 11.17
N ALA A 103 28.77 -21.17 10.69
CA ALA A 103 29.77 -20.46 9.91
C ALA A 103 29.21 -20.14 8.52
N GLY A 104 28.67 -18.93 8.34
CA GLY A 104 27.95 -18.57 7.12
C GLY A 104 28.81 -18.61 5.84
N TRP A 105 30.14 -18.61 5.93
CA TRP A 105 31.03 -18.77 4.78
C TRP A 105 31.16 -20.23 4.33
N GLN A 106 30.78 -21.20 5.16
CA GLN A 106 30.78 -22.62 4.82
C GLN A 106 29.46 -23.02 4.13
N PRO A 107 29.47 -24.05 3.26
CA PRO A 107 28.26 -24.50 2.56
C PRO A 107 27.08 -24.83 3.48
N TYR A 108 27.33 -25.47 4.63
CA TYR A 108 26.28 -25.81 5.59
C TYR A 108 25.62 -24.56 6.20
N GLY A 109 26.40 -23.55 6.56
CA GLY A 109 25.88 -22.27 7.04
C GLY A 109 25.11 -21.51 5.97
N GLN A 110 25.56 -21.54 4.71
CA GLN A 110 24.82 -20.92 3.61
C GLN A 110 23.46 -21.59 3.38
N ILE A 111 23.40 -22.93 3.46
CA ILE A 111 22.16 -23.71 3.34
C ILE A 111 21.24 -23.45 4.54
N MET A 112 21.79 -23.42 5.76
CA MET A 112 21.02 -23.10 6.97
C MET A 112 20.43 -21.68 6.90
N GLY A 113 21.24 -20.70 6.49
CA GLY A 113 20.81 -19.32 6.26
C GLY A 113 19.71 -19.24 5.19
N GLU A 114 19.85 -19.97 4.08
CA GLU A 114 18.80 -20.09 3.05
C GLU A 114 17.50 -20.64 3.66
N HIS A 115 17.54 -21.75 4.40
CA HIS A 115 16.35 -22.37 4.98
C HIS A 115 15.66 -21.47 6.01
N LEU A 116 16.41 -20.83 6.91
CA LEU A 116 15.84 -19.93 7.91
C LEU A 116 15.23 -18.69 7.26
N ALA A 117 15.92 -18.08 6.30
CA ALA A 117 15.43 -16.91 5.59
C ALA A 117 14.22 -17.26 4.70
N PHE A 118 14.24 -18.42 4.04
CA PHE A 118 13.12 -18.91 3.24
C PHE A 118 11.87 -19.11 4.10
N ALA A 119 12.01 -19.53 5.36
CA ALA A 119 10.90 -19.67 6.28
C ALA A 119 10.29 -18.33 6.76
N GLY A 120 10.88 -17.18 6.38
CA GLY A 120 10.43 -15.83 6.71
C GLY A 120 11.31 -15.14 7.76
N ILE A 121 11.33 -13.80 7.72
CA ILE A 121 12.17 -12.96 8.60
C ILE A 121 12.00 -13.23 10.10
N PRO A 122 10.83 -13.65 10.65
CA PRO A 122 10.73 -13.93 12.08
C PRO A 122 11.60 -15.07 12.58
N ASN A 123 11.99 -16.01 11.71
CA ASN A 123 12.90 -17.07 12.12
C ASN A 123 14.33 -16.56 12.27
N LEU A 124 14.74 -15.58 11.45
CA LEU A 124 16.04 -14.92 11.59
C LEU A 124 16.09 -14.14 12.90
N VAL A 125 15.03 -13.39 13.23
CA VAL A 125 14.96 -12.60 14.47
C VAL A 125 14.99 -13.50 15.70
N LYS A 126 14.16 -14.55 15.72
CA LYS A 126 14.18 -15.53 16.81
C LYS A 126 15.53 -16.22 17.00
N LEU A 127 16.25 -16.50 15.91
CA LEU A 127 17.61 -17.02 16.00
C LEU A 127 18.56 -15.98 16.60
N ALA A 128 18.50 -14.73 16.17
CA ALA A 128 19.34 -13.66 16.70
C ALA A 128 19.09 -13.41 18.20
N GLU A 129 17.82 -13.47 18.63
CA GLU A 129 17.42 -13.34 20.03
C GLU A 129 17.87 -14.55 20.88
N ALA A 130 17.64 -15.77 20.38
CA ALA A 130 17.92 -16.99 21.14
C ALA A 130 19.40 -17.40 21.13
N TYR A 131 20.12 -17.12 20.05
CA TYR A 131 21.51 -17.50 19.86
C TYR A 131 22.30 -16.48 19.02
N SER A 132 22.59 -15.35 19.65
CA SER A 132 23.20 -14.18 19.02
C SER A 132 24.60 -14.43 18.44
N GLU A 133 25.42 -15.30 19.07
CA GLU A 133 26.73 -15.72 18.52
C GLU A 133 26.60 -16.52 17.21
N GLY A 134 25.64 -17.44 17.16
CA GLY A 134 25.34 -18.20 15.94
C GLY A 134 24.79 -17.32 14.84
N TRP A 135 23.93 -16.36 15.19
CA TRP A 135 23.48 -15.34 14.24
C TRP A 135 24.64 -14.49 13.71
N GLU A 136 25.58 -14.05 14.55
CA GLU A 136 26.76 -13.30 14.11
C GLU A 136 27.60 -14.12 13.10
N GLY A 137 27.85 -15.40 13.38
CA GLY A 137 28.52 -16.30 12.43
C GLY A 137 27.76 -16.48 11.11
N LEU A 138 26.45 -16.67 11.20
CA LEU A 138 25.59 -17.00 10.05
C LEU A 138 25.39 -15.76 9.15
N SER A 139 25.11 -14.63 9.78
CA SER A 139 24.81 -13.34 9.15
C SER A 139 25.99 -12.80 8.34
N ARG A 140 27.25 -13.08 8.73
CA ARG A 140 28.45 -12.76 7.94
C ARG A 140 28.49 -13.45 6.59
N GLY A 141 27.96 -14.66 6.54
CA GLY A 141 27.87 -15.43 5.29
C GLY A 141 26.63 -15.13 4.49
N MET A 142 25.58 -14.58 5.10
CA MET A 142 24.42 -14.01 4.41
C MET A 142 24.78 -12.61 3.89
N ALA A 143 24.12 -12.14 2.82
CA ALA A 143 24.27 -10.75 2.39
C ALA A 143 23.29 -9.85 3.18
N VAL A 144 23.53 -9.72 4.49
CA VAL A 144 22.77 -8.81 5.36
C VAL A 144 23.33 -7.40 5.19
N TRP A 145 22.57 -6.57 4.50
CA TRP A 145 22.88 -5.18 4.18
C TRP A 145 22.14 -4.25 5.15
N ASP A 146 22.90 -3.52 5.96
CA ASP A 146 22.37 -2.45 6.80
C ASP A 146 22.29 -1.16 5.99
N THR A 147 21.08 -0.66 5.75
CA THR A 147 20.86 0.52 4.91
C THR A 147 21.32 1.81 5.57
N VAL A 148 21.35 1.88 6.90
CA VAL A 148 21.81 3.05 7.66
C VAL A 148 23.34 3.11 7.65
N LEU A 149 24.00 1.96 7.82
CA LEU A 149 25.47 1.88 7.70
C LEU A 149 25.95 1.96 6.24
N SER A 150 25.09 1.66 5.26
CA SER A 150 25.50 1.41 3.87
C SER A 150 26.61 0.36 3.77
N ASP A 151 26.51 -0.71 4.57
CA ASP A 151 27.52 -1.76 4.58
C ASP A 151 26.91 -3.14 4.88
N PHE A 152 27.64 -4.18 4.49
CA PHE A 152 27.32 -5.54 4.88
C PHE A 152 27.82 -5.85 6.29
N ARG A 153 27.15 -6.76 7.01
CA ARG A 153 27.64 -7.27 8.30
C ARG A 153 28.95 -8.08 8.19
N GLY A 154 29.26 -8.61 7.02
CA GLY A 154 30.47 -9.37 6.73
C GLY A 154 30.70 -9.49 5.24
N THR A 155 31.69 -10.28 4.83
CA THR A 155 31.93 -10.55 3.40
C THR A 155 30.78 -11.40 2.87
N PRO A 156 29.85 -10.83 2.08
CA PRO A 156 28.60 -11.49 1.80
C PRO A 156 28.88 -12.74 0.94
N SER A 157 28.39 -13.90 1.37
CA SER A 157 28.53 -15.17 0.64
C SER A 157 27.15 -15.82 0.46
N GLY A 158 27.04 -17.03 -0.09
CA GLY A 158 25.77 -17.76 -0.14
C GLY A 158 24.63 -17.15 -0.97
N TYR A 159 23.40 -17.54 -0.61
CA TYR A 159 22.20 -17.42 -1.46
C TYR A 159 21.15 -16.40 -0.97
N VAL A 160 21.37 -15.78 0.19
CA VAL A 160 20.41 -14.88 0.83
C VAL A 160 20.89 -13.44 0.76
N PHE A 161 19.98 -12.52 0.46
CA PHE A 161 20.18 -11.09 0.63
C PHE A 161 19.06 -10.50 1.48
N VAL A 162 19.43 -9.71 2.48
CA VAL A 162 18.49 -9.07 3.41
C VAL A 162 18.87 -7.59 3.51
N ALA A 163 18.03 -6.70 2.97
CA ALA A 163 18.16 -5.26 3.19
C ALA A 163 17.37 -4.86 4.43
N LEU A 164 18.07 -4.37 5.45
CA LEU A 164 17.49 -4.00 6.73
C LEU A 164 17.65 -2.49 6.95
N THR A 165 16.54 -1.82 7.22
CA THR A 165 16.54 -0.46 7.77
C THR A 165 16.09 -0.55 9.23
N PRO A 166 17.03 -0.55 10.20
CA PRO A 166 16.68 -0.63 11.61
C PRO A 166 15.87 0.58 12.05
N LYS A 167 14.99 0.38 13.04
CA LYS A 167 14.20 1.45 13.64
C LYS A 167 15.02 2.04 14.79
N LEU A 168 15.42 3.29 14.61
CA LEU A 168 16.28 4.00 15.54
C LEU A 168 15.64 5.35 15.86
N THR A 169 15.85 5.83 17.07
CA THR A 169 15.63 7.24 17.41
C THR A 169 16.76 8.08 16.83
N HIS A 170 16.48 9.37 16.58
CA HIS A 170 17.51 10.29 16.11
C HIS A 170 18.70 10.40 17.09
N GLY A 171 18.43 10.35 18.40
CA GLY A 171 19.46 10.34 19.42
C GLY A 171 20.34 9.08 19.39
N GLU A 172 19.78 7.91 19.11
CA GLU A 172 20.55 6.68 18.90
C GLU A 172 21.41 6.77 17.64
N PHE A 173 20.87 7.32 16.55
CA PHE A 173 21.61 7.58 15.32
C PHE A 173 22.82 8.49 15.59
N LEU A 174 22.61 9.60 16.30
CA LEU A 174 23.68 10.55 16.63
C LEU A 174 24.73 10.00 17.60
N ARG A 175 24.38 9.07 18.49
CA ARG A 175 25.32 8.50 19.47
C ARG A 175 26.12 7.31 18.93
N ASN A 176 25.65 6.62 17.90
CA ASN A 176 26.35 5.47 17.36
C ASN A 176 27.55 5.95 16.49
N PRO A 177 28.79 5.54 16.83
CA PRO A 177 29.98 5.93 16.07
C PRO A 177 30.10 5.23 14.71
N GLU A 178 29.39 4.11 14.49
CA GLU A 178 29.44 3.39 13.22
C GLU A 178 28.57 4.03 12.13
N TYR A 179 27.53 4.78 12.50
CA TYR A 179 26.67 5.44 11.52
C TYR A 179 27.36 6.67 10.93
N SER A 180 27.43 6.71 9.60
CA SER A 180 28.02 7.82 8.85
C SER A 180 27.09 9.04 8.86
N LYS A 181 27.34 9.97 9.79
CA LYS A 181 26.62 11.25 9.90
C LYS A 181 26.95 12.20 8.76
N ASP A 182 28.12 12.03 8.15
CA ASP A 182 28.62 12.86 7.05
C ASP A 182 27.64 12.94 5.87
N TRP A 183 26.88 11.87 5.66
CA TRP A 183 25.91 11.78 4.57
C TRP A 183 24.69 12.67 4.79
N GLU A 184 24.17 12.68 6.03
CA GLU A 184 23.08 13.58 6.40
C GLU A 184 23.56 15.03 6.52
N HIS A 185 24.78 15.25 7.04
CA HIS A 185 25.39 16.57 7.04
C HIS A 185 25.59 17.11 5.62
N ALA A 186 26.07 16.29 4.68
CA ALA A 186 26.19 16.68 3.28
C ALA A 186 24.83 16.96 2.65
N ALA A 187 23.82 16.13 2.93
CA ALA A 187 22.45 16.36 2.44
C ALA A 187 21.89 17.70 2.93
N ARG A 188 22.14 18.05 4.19
CA ARG A 188 21.77 19.34 4.79
C ARG A 188 22.51 20.52 4.15
N ASN A 189 23.82 20.39 3.99
CA ASN A 189 24.64 21.43 3.36
C ASN A 189 24.20 21.71 1.92
N ASN A 190 23.86 20.66 1.15
CA ASN A 190 23.32 20.82 -0.19
C ASN A 190 22.02 21.63 -0.18
N VAL A 191 21.14 21.41 0.81
CA VAL A 191 19.89 22.18 0.93
C VAL A 191 20.16 23.64 1.26
N VAL A 192 21.04 23.92 2.22
CA VAL A 192 21.45 25.28 2.58
C VAL A 192 22.04 25.98 1.36
N GLU A 193 22.95 25.31 0.64
CA GLU A 193 23.57 25.85 -0.58
C GLU A 193 22.55 26.16 -1.67
N ILE A 194 21.55 25.30 -1.88
CA ILE A 194 20.46 25.55 -2.84
C ILE A 194 19.67 26.80 -2.46
N ILE A 195 19.24 26.93 -1.20
CA ILE A 195 18.46 28.08 -0.72
C ILE A 195 19.28 29.36 -0.79
N SER A 196 20.53 29.34 -0.31
CA SER A 196 21.45 30.48 -0.36
C SER A 196 21.76 30.90 -1.79
N THR A 197 21.91 29.95 -2.71
CA THR A 197 22.11 30.23 -4.14
C THR A 197 20.87 30.90 -4.73
N ILE A 198 19.66 30.40 -4.45
CA ILE A 198 18.43 31.05 -4.89
C ILE A 198 18.35 32.49 -4.35
N HIS A 199 18.68 32.72 -3.09
CA HIS A 199 18.72 34.06 -2.52
C HIS A 199 19.74 34.98 -3.18
N ARG A 200 20.96 34.48 -3.40
CA ARG A 200 22.04 35.25 -4.02
C ARG A 200 21.73 35.63 -5.47
N GLU A 201 21.19 34.69 -6.23
CA GLU A 201 20.96 34.88 -7.68
C GLU A 201 19.60 35.51 -8.01
N CYS A 202 18.56 35.30 -7.18
CA CYS A 202 17.19 35.75 -7.48
C CYS A 202 16.67 36.84 -6.52
N GLY A 203 17.40 37.14 -5.45
CA GLY A 203 16.99 38.08 -4.41
C GLY A 203 15.78 37.61 -3.57
N PRO A 204 15.64 38.08 -2.32
CA PRO A 204 14.44 37.84 -1.53
C PRO A 204 13.22 38.49 -2.20
N SER A 205 12.02 38.01 -1.85
CA SER A 205 10.74 38.58 -2.28
C SER A 205 9.77 38.61 -1.12
N THR A 206 8.68 39.37 -1.27
CA THR A 206 7.52 39.22 -0.39
C THR A 206 6.98 37.79 -0.45
N PRO A 207 6.27 37.33 0.60
CA PRO A 207 5.77 35.97 0.65
C PRO A 207 4.83 35.67 -0.52
N PHE A 208 5.08 34.58 -1.23
CA PHE A 208 4.39 34.28 -2.49
C PHE A 208 2.86 34.13 -2.37
N TRP A 209 2.33 33.90 -1.16
CA TRP A 209 0.89 33.77 -0.92
C TRP A 209 0.19 35.10 -0.61
N VAL A 210 0.94 36.18 -0.36
CA VAL A 210 0.39 37.52 -0.13
C VAL A 210 -0.09 38.15 -1.44
N THR A 211 0.61 37.87 -2.54
CA THR A 211 0.30 38.39 -3.89
C THR A 211 -0.96 37.77 -4.54
N SER A 212 -1.69 36.90 -3.83
CA SER A 212 -2.83 36.16 -4.40
C SER A 212 -4.19 36.80 -4.12
N GLN A 213 -4.29 37.77 -3.20
CA GLN A 213 -5.59 38.34 -2.81
C GLN A 213 -5.82 39.80 -3.26
N GLU A 214 -4.79 40.60 -3.49
CA GLU A 214 -4.98 42.02 -3.84
C GLU A 214 -4.79 42.37 -5.33
N THR A 215 -4.15 41.52 -6.14
CA THR A 215 -3.97 41.76 -7.59
C THR A 215 -5.02 41.08 -8.49
N ALA A 216 -6.15 40.64 -7.93
CA ALA A 216 -7.33 40.28 -8.74
C ALA A 216 -8.23 41.49 -9.05
N VAL A 217 -7.88 42.69 -8.54
CA VAL A 217 -8.57 43.94 -8.85
C VAL A 217 -7.51 44.97 -9.26
N GLN A 218 -7.54 45.31 -10.55
CA GLN A 218 -6.71 46.31 -11.24
C GLN A 218 -5.23 45.94 -11.37
N GLU A 219 -4.88 45.38 -12.54
CA GLU A 219 -3.60 45.70 -13.16
C GLU A 219 -3.48 47.23 -13.16
N PRO A 220 -2.42 47.82 -12.56
CA PRO A 220 -2.15 49.23 -12.82
C PRO A 220 -1.82 49.34 -14.30
N GLU A 221 -2.58 50.13 -15.04
CA GLU A 221 -2.05 50.81 -16.22
C GLU A 221 -0.86 51.65 -15.72
N VAL A 222 0.31 51.04 -15.74
CA VAL A 222 1.57 51.78 -15.67
C VAL A 222 1.63 52.54 -16.98
N GLN A 223 1.54 53.86 -16.89
CA GLN A 223 1.88 54.73 -18.01
C GLN A 223 3.33 54.42 -18.41
N GLU A 224 3.49 53.93 -19.64
CA GLU A 224 4.76 53.62 -20.31
C GLU A 224 5.54 54.89 -20.65
N ASP A 225 5.84 55.74 -19.68
CA ASP A 225 6.74 56.86 -19.87
C ASP A 225 7.81 56.85 -18.75
N ASP A 226 9.07 56.76 -19.17
CA ASP A 226 10.32 56.94 -18.41
C ASP A 226 10.97 55.73 -17.69
N LEU A 227 10.98 54.54 -18.28
CA LEU A 227 12.02 53.54 -18.01
C LEU A 227 12.54 52.92 -19.31
N ASP A 228 13.84 53.04 -19.57
CA ASP A 228 14.52 52.51 -20.76
C ASP A 228 14.26 50.99 -20.92
N ASP A 229 13.60 50.63 -22.02
CA ASP A 229 13.22 49.25 -22.39
C ASP A 229 14.42 48.27 -22.39
N ASP A 230 15.64 48.78 -22.61
CA ASP A 230 16.86 47.98 -22.63
C ASP A 230 17.19 47.35 -21.26
N ASP A 231 16.78 47.95 -20.13
CA ASP A 231 17.16 47.46 -18.80
C ASP A 231 16.21 46.36 -18.27
N LEU A 232 14.93 46.40 -18.62
CA LEU A 232 13.96 45.36 -18.23
C LEU A 232 14.13 44.10 -19.09
N GLU A 233 14.39 44.28 -20.38
CA GLU A 233 14.71 43.17 -21.30
C GLU A 233 16.08 42.58 -20.98
N ALA A 234 17.08 43.40 -20.60
CA ALA A 234 18.38 42.93 -20.11
C ALA A 234 18.28 42.24 -18.75
N GLN A 235 17.44 42.70 -17.81
CA GLN A 235 17.25 42.03 -16.52
C GLN A 235 16.50 40.70 -16.69
N GLN A 236 15.48 40.64 -17.56
CA GLN A 236 14.80 39.40 -17.92
C GLN A 236 15.69 38.47 -18.76
N ALA A 237 16.57 38.99 -19.63
CA ALA A 237 17.51 38.21 -20.42
C ALA A 237 18.69 37.71 -19.57
N TYR A 238 19.19 38.53 -18.64
CA TYR A 238 20.21 38.18 -17.64
C TYR A 238 19.67 37.12 -16.70
N LEU A 239 18.47 37.32 -16.15
CA LEU A 239 17.74 36.28 -15.45
C LEU A 239 17.60 35.06 -16.35
N LYS A 240 17.14 35.14 -17.60
CA LYS A 240 17.04 33.98 -18.53
C LYS A 240 18.37 33.28 -18.82
N VAL A 241 19.52 33.96 -18.76
CA VAL A 241 20.86 33.41 -19.01
C VAL A 241 21.44 32.77 -17.74
N LEU A 242 21.26 33.39 -16.58
CA LEU A 242 21.55 32.81 -15.26
C LEU A 242 20.61 31.64 -14.96
N PHE A 243 19.33 31.81 -15.29
CA PHE A 243 18.33 30.76 -15.39
C PHE A 243 18.85 29.70 -16.35
N ARG A 244 19.25 29.92 -17.61
CA ARG A 244 19.73 28.83 -18.50
C ARG A 244 20.85 27.95 -17.91
N LYS A 245 21.77 28.47 -17.09
CA LYS A 245 22.79 27.65 -16.40
C LYS A 245 22.26 26.90 -15.18
N ALA A 246 21.38 27.51 -14.38
CA ALA A 246 20.70 26.83 -13.26
C ALA A 246 19.50 25.96 -13.71
N ALA A 247 18.91 26.27 -14.86
CA ALA A 247 17.61 25.81 -15.35
C ALA A 247 17.70 24.58 -16.24
N VAL A 248 18.83 24.36 -16.91
CA VAL A 248 19.11 23.08 -17.58
C VAL A 248 19.17 21.95 -16.55
N LEU A 249 19.57 22.24 -15.31
CA LEU A 249 19.55 21.27 -14.19
C LEU A 249 18.25 21.33 -13.36
N TRP A 250 17.69 22.52 -13.06
CA TRP A 250 16.63 22.67 -12.04
C TRP A 250 15.23 23.01 -12.58
N HIS A 251 15.10 23.51 -13.82
CA HIS A 251 13.83 24.07 -14.34
C HIS A 251 13.13 23.17 -15.36
N GLY A 252 13.83 22.19 -15.95
CA GLY A 252 13.20 21.12 -16.74
C GLY A 252 12.26 20.22 -15.91
N MET A 253 12.29 20.38 -14.58
CA MET A 253 11.37 19.77 -13.64
C MET A 253 10.26 20.76 -13.31
N LEU A 254 9.00 20.39 -13.56
CA LEU A 254 7.75 21.14 -13.29
C LEU A 254 7.61 21.78 -11.89
N TYR A 255 8.57 21.57 -10.98
CA TYR A 255 8.52 21.92 -9.57
C TYR A 255 9.69 22.82 -9.10
N GLY A 256 10.68 23.13 -9.95
CA GLY A 256 11.78 24.05 -9.62
C GLY A 256 11.30 25.49 -9.40
N GLU A 257 10.35 25.96 -10.22
CA GLU A 257 9.74 27.29 -10.09
C GLU A 257 9.09 27.52 -8.71
N LYS A 258 8.36 26.52 -8.22
CA LYS A 258 7.72 26.57 -6.91
C LYS A 258 8.73 26.60 -5.76
N LEU A 259 9.86 25.89 -5.90
CA LEU A 259 10.94 25.97 -4.91
C LEU A 259 11.54 27.37 -4.90
N VAL A 260 11.85 27.95 -6.05
CA VAL A 260 12.41 29.30 -6.17
C VAL A 260 11.48 30.33 -5.54
N GLN A 261 10.21 30.34 -5.90
CA GLN A 261 9.22 31.26 -5.32
C GLN A 261 9.13 31.15 -3.80
N ARG A 262 9.11 29.92 -3.27
CA ARG A 262 9.06 29.65 -1.83
C ARG A 262 10.34 30.06 -1.12
N ALA A 263 11.49 29.75 -1.69
CA ALA A 263 12.79 30.08 -1.11
C ALA A 263 12.97 31.60 -1.03
N ARG A 264 12.64 32.34 -2.11
CA ARG A 264 12.68 33.81 -2.11
C ARG A 264 11.80 34.45 -1.03
N SER A 265 10.74 33.78 -0.59
CA SER A 265 9.85 34.26 0.48
C SER A 265 10.47 34.19 1.88
N ILE A 266 11.67 33.62 2.04
CA ILE A 266 12.38 33.60 3.32
C ILE A 266 13.00 34.99 3.55
N PRO A 267 12.74 35.67 4.68
CA PRO A 267 13.12 37.08 4.84
C PRO A 267 14.62 37.29 5.07
N HIS A 268 15.28 36.38 5.79
CA HIS A 268 16.71 36.47 6.12
C HIS A 268 17.40 35.10 6.02
N VAL A 269 18.62 35.09 5.47
CA VAL A 269 19.46 33.88 5.32
C VAL A 269 20.75 33.91 6.16
N GLU A 270 20.96 34.98 6.92
CA GLU A 270 21.98 35.01 7.97
C GLU A 270 21.58 33.92 9.00
N ASP A 271 22.51 33.03 9.33
CA ASP A 271 22.30 31.84 10.18
C ASP A 271 21.40 30.73 9.62
N LEU A 272 21.18 30.69 8.30
CA LEU A 272 20.35 29.67 7.66
C LEU A 272 20.77 28.23 8.01
N ALA A 273 22.08 27.96 8.09
CA ALA A 273 22.58 26.63 8.42
C ALA A 273 22.18 26.18 9.84
N GLU A 274 22.25 27.09 10.81
CA GLU A 274 21.86 26.83 12.20
C GLU A 274 20.34 26.64 12.31
N ARG A 275 19.55 27.49 11.64
CA ARG A 275 18.09 27.37 11.60
C ARG A 275 17.62 26.08 10.93
N VAL A 276 18.23 25.69 9.81
CA VAL A 276 17.93 24.43 9.14
C VAL A 276 18.24 23.25 10.06
N ALA A 277 19.38 23.27 10.76
CA ALA A 277 19.69 22.24 11.74
C ALA A 277 18.66 22.19 12.88
N ALA A 278 18.22 23.34 13.40
CA ALA A 278 17.25 23.41 14.49
C ALA A 278 15.83 22.96 14.10
N LEU A 279 15.40 23.21 12.86
CA LEU A 279 14.02 22.96 12.42
C LEU A 279 13.82 21.62 11.70
N VAL A 280 14.84 21.15 10.99
CA VAL A 280 14.74 19.94 10.15
C VAL A 280 15.21 18.70 10.91
N ASP A 281 16.13 18.83 11.87
CA ASP A 281 16.57 17.68 12.65
C ASP A 281 15.49 17.27 13.65
N PRO A 282 15.07 15.99 13.63
CA PRO A 282 14.12 15.50 14.60
C PRO A 282 14.69 15.57 16.01
N ALA A 283 13.83 15.76 17.01
CA ALA A 283 14.24 15.69 18.41
C ALA A 283 14.86 14.32 18.72
N ALA A 284 15.76 14.25 19.71
CA ALA A 284 16.53 13.02 20.00
C ALA A 284 15.68 11.76 20.27
N TRP A 285 14.43 11.92 20.71
CA TRP A 285 13.49 10.83 20.99
C TRP A 285 12.60 10.46 19.79
N GLN A 286 12.57 11.28 18.74
CA GLN A 286 11.79 11.01 17.53
C GLN A 286 12.48 9.95 16.66
N ALA A 287 11.69 9.24 15.85
CA ALA A 287 12.22 8.26 14.91
C ALA A 287 13.13 8.94 13.87
N TYR A 288 14.29 8.32 13.61
CA TYR A 288 15.18 8.76 12.56
C TYR A 288 14.59 8.42 11.19
N HIS A 289 14.54 9.42 10.33
CA HIS A 289 14.14 9.29 8.94
C HIS A 289 15.27 9.82 8.05
N MET A 290 15.72 9.00 7.09
CA MET A 290 16.73 9.41 6.13
C MET A 290 16.22 10.58 5.26
N SER A 291 17.09 11.56 5.00
CA SER A 291 16.84 12.54 3.93
C SER A 291 16.66 11.83 2.58
N ARG A 292 15.97 12.46 1.61
CA ARG A 292 15.70 11.82 0.31
C ARG A 292 16.98 11.52 -0.44
N GLN A 293 18.00 12.38 -0.32
CA GLN A 293 19.32 12.16 -0.88
C GLN A 293 19.97 10.88 -0.34
N VAL A 294 20.00 10.73 0.98
CA VAL A 294 20.58 9.55 1.65
C VAL A 294 19.76 8.30 1.32
N ALA A 295 18.44 8.38 1.43
CA ALA A 295 17.52 7.29 1.07
C ALA A 295 17.70 6.81 -0.38
N PHE A 296 17.86 7.73 -1.34
CA PHE A 296 18.10 7.39 -2.74
C PHE A 296 19.45 6.72 -2.92
N ALA A 297 20.52 7.30 -2.36
CA ALA A 297 21.87 6.75 -2.46
C ALA A 297 21.97 5.33 -1.86
N THR A 298 21.40 5.11 -0.66
CA THR A 298 21.42 3.82 0.04
C THR A 298 20.60 2.77 -0.71
N THR A 299 19.44 3.14 -1.25
CA THR A 299 18.60 2.26 -2.06
C THR A 299 19.28 1.90 -3.38
N PHE A 300 19.88 2.88 -4.06
CA PHE A 300 20.63 2.64 -5.29
C PHE A 300 21.84 1.70 -5.06
N ARG A 301 22.56 1.86 -3.95
CA ARG A 301 23.61 0.92 -3.53
C ARG A 301 23.05 -0.48 -3.27
N THR A 302 21.89 -0.58 -2.63
CA THR A 302 21.18 -1.86 -2.42
C THR A 302 20.92 -2.55 -3.76
N LEU A 303 20.43 -1.82 -4.77
CA LEU A 303 20.21 -2.34 -6.12
C LEU A 303 21.51 -2.80 -6.79
N GLY A 304 22.60 -2.02 -6.69
CA GLY A 304 23.91 -2.41 -7.22
C GLY A 304 24.47 -3.67 -6.55
N ASN A 305 24.31 -3.78 -5.23
CA ASN A 305 24.70 -4.96 -4.46
C ASN A 305 23.93 -6.22 -4.85
N ILE A 306 22.62 -6.08 -5.12
CA ILE A 306 21.79 -7.16 -5.64
C ILE A 306 22.23 -7.53 -7.06
N TYR A 307 22.48 -6.55 -7.93
CA TYR A 307 22.94 -6.78 -9.30
C TYR A 307 24.20 -7.65 -9.34
N ASN A 308 25.20 -7.29 -8.52
CA ASN A 308 26.47 -8.00 -8.42
C ASN A 308 26.33 -9.46 -7.97
N ARG A 309 25.21 -9.81 -7.34
CA ARG A 309 24.93 -11.14 -6.78
C ARG A 309 23.76 -11.84 -7.44
N SER A 310 23.09 -11.20 -8.39
CA SER A 310 21.80 -11.62 -8.96
C SER A 310 21.74 -13.10 -9.38
N ARG A 311 22.85 -13.65 -9.88
CA ARG A 311 22.97 -15.05 -10.31
C ARG A 311 22.99 -16.06 -9.15
N THR A 312 23.38 -15.69 -7.94
CA THR A 312 23.46 -16.61 -6.79
C THR A 312 22.24 -16.52 -5.88
N LEU A 313 21.52 -15.39 -5.89
CA LEU A 313 20.44 -15.13 -4.95
C LEU A 313 19.23 -16.06 -5.17
N ARG A 314 18.79 -16.67 -4.07
CA ARG A 314 17.60 -17.52 -3.97
C ARG A 314 16.55 -16.94 -3.04
N VAL A 315 16.96 -16.14 -2.06
CA VAL A 315 16.06 -15.49 -1.09
C VAL A 315 16.39 -14.00 -1.01
N LEU A 316 15.38 -13.16 -1.16
CA LEU A 316 15.49 -11.71 -1.02
C LEU A 316 14.54 -11.23 0.07
N HIS A 317 15.04 -10.41 0.99
CA HIS A 317 14.24 -9.75 2.02
C HIS A 317 14.48 -8.24 1.97
N PHE A 318 13.40 -7.46 1.96
CA PHE A 318 13.42 -6.01 2.09
C PHE A 318 12.64 -5.61 3.34
N HIS A 319 13.31 -4.96 4.29
CA HIS A 319 12.68 -4.50 5.52
C HIS A 319 12.82 -2.98 5.66
N ALA A 320 11.68 -2.29 5.69
CA ALA A 320 11.58 -0.84 5.78
C ALA A 320 12.48 -0.09 4.77
N THR A 321 12.79 -0.73 3.64
CA THR A 321 13.71 -0.19 2.63
C THR A 321 13.13 1.10 2.05
N PRO A 322 13.83 2.25 2.19
CA PRO A 322 13.29 3.53 1.76
C PRO A 322 13.18 3.57 0.23
N LEU A 323 12.22 4.34 -0.29
CA LEU A 323 11.98 4.52 -1.74
C LEU A 323 11.78 3.23 -2.55
N LEU A 324 11.71 2.05 -1.92
CA LEU A 324 11.41 0.79 -2.59
C LEU A 324 9.93 0.75 -2.96
N ASP A 325 9.65 0.68 -4.27
CA ASP A 325 8.31 0.54 -4.81
C ASP A 325 8.19 -0.75 -5.65
N ARG A 326 6.97 -1.02 -6.13
CA ARG A 326 6.65 -2.20 -6.94
C ARG A 326 7.47 -2.29 -8.24
N ARG A 327 7.89 -1.15 -8.81
CA ARG A 327 8.67 -1.11 -10.06
C ARG A 327 10.07 -1.64 -9.79
N LEU A 328 10.71 -1.17 -8.72
CA LEU A 328 12.01 -1.67 -8.29
C LEU A 328 11.98 -3.16 -7.91
N VAL A 329 10.94 -3.59 -7.21
CA VAL A 329 10.75 -5.02 -6.89
C VAL A 329 10.67 -5.85 -8.16
N ALA A 330 9.92 -5.42 -9.18
CA ALA A 330 9.83 -6.11 -10.46
C ALA A 330 11.19 -6.19 -11.17
N ILE A 331 11.94 -5.09 -11.20
CA ILE A 331 13.27 -5.03 -11.82
C ILE A 331 14.24 -5.99 -11.13
N VAL A 332 14.27 -5.99 -9.80
CA VAL A 332 15.11 -6.89 -9.01
C VAL A 332 14.71 -8.35 -9.20
N ALA A 333 13.42 -8.67 -9.09
CA ALA A 333 12.95 -10.05 -9.19
C ALA A 333 13.22 -10.64 -10.58
N ARG A 334 13.06 -9.85 -11.65
CA ARG A 334 13.40 -10.24 -13.03
C ARG A 334 14.91 -10.45 -13.21
N ALA A 335 15.74 -9.66 -12.54
CA ALA A 335 17.19 -9.79 -12.63
C ALA A 335 17.76 -11.02 -11.90
N CYS A 336 17.03 -11.62 -10.95
CA CYS A 336 17.49 -12.74 -10.13
C CYS A 336 16.95 -14.10 -10.64
N PRO A 337 17.65 -14.82 -11.54
CA PRO A 337 17.15 -16.03 -12.18
C PRO A 337 16.90 -17.21 -11.23
N ASN A 338 17.56 -17.23 -10.06
CA ASN A 338 17.47 -18.31 -9.09
C ASN A 338 16.58 -17.99 -7.89
N LEU A 339 15.87 -16.85 -7.92
CA LEU A 339 14.98 -16.42 -6.85
C LEU A 339 13.85 -17.43 -6.62
N LYS A 340 13.71 -17.88 -5.37
CA LYS A 340 12.68 -18.78 -4.87
C LYS A 340 11.72 -18.12 -3.87
N MET A 341 12.22 -17.18 -3.08
CA MET A 341 11.42 -16.52 -2.04
C MET A 341 11.68 -15.02 -2.01
N LEU A 342 10.59 -14.26 -1.92
CA LEU A 342 10.60 -12.80 -1.78
C LEU A 342 9.90 -12.41 -0.47
N GLY A 343 10.63 -11.74 0.41
CA GLY A 343 10.12 -11.12 1.64
C GLY A 343 10.13 -9.60 1.53
N ILE A 344 9.03 -8.94 1.84
CA ILE A 344 8.90 -7.48 1.81
C ILE A 344 8.12 -7.07 3.06
N TYR A 345 8.71 -6.22 3.88
CA TYR A 345 8.14 -5.85 5.18
C TYR A 345 8.20 -4.36 5.42
N ASP A 346 7.03 -3.75 5.61
CA ASP A 346 6.87 -2.35 6.03
C ASP A 346 7.62 -1.34 5.13
N CYS A 347 7.77 -1.65 3.84
CA CYS A 347 8.41 -0.77 2.86
C CYS A 347 7.49 0.41 2.51
N PRO A 348 7.92 1.68 2.68
CA PRO A 348 7.07 2.87 2.52
C PRO A 348 6.35 3.00 1.16
N GLY A 349 6.96 2.51 0.08
CA GLY A 349 6.42 2.60 -1.27
C GLY A 349 5.44 1.49 -1.67
N LEU A 350 5.16 0.54 -0.77
CA LEU A 350 4.38 -0.67 -1.04
C LEU A 350 3.19 -0.78 -0.10
N HIS A 351 1.98 -0.82 -0.67
CA HIS A 351 0.72 -0.83 0.07
C HIS A 351 -0.07 -2.12 -0.16
N PHE A 352 -1.15 -2.34 0.59
CA PHE A 352 -1.94 -3.58 0.52
C PHE A 352 -2.41 -3.94 -0.91
N GLY A 353 -2.80 -2.95 -1.71
CA GLY A 353 -3.20 -3.13 -3.11
C GLY A 353 -2.10 -3.67 -4.05
N ASP A 354 -0.84 -3.69 -3.62
CA ASP A 354 0.28 -4.21 -4.39
C ASP A 354 0.40 -5.73 -4.32
N THR A 355 -0.30 -6.37 -3.39
CA THR A 355 -0.34 -7.84 -3.30
C THR A 355 -0.76 -8.47 -4.64
N ILE A 356 -1.70 -7.83 -5.36
CA ILE A 356 -2.16 -8.33 -6.66
C ILE A 356 -1.05 -8.23 -7.71
N CYS A 357 -0.42 -7.06 -7.88
CA CYS A 357 0.61 -6.90 -8.91
C CYS A 357 1.89 -7.69 -8.59
N LEU A 358 2.20 -7.93 -7.31
CA LEU A 358 3.27 -8.84 -6.90
C LEU A 358 2.97 -10.30 -7.28
N LEU A 359 1.72 -10.76 -7.16
CA LEU A 359 1.32 -12.08 -7.64
C LEU A 359 1.36 -12.18 -9.17
N ASP A 360 0.92 -11.14 -9.87
CA ASP A 360 1.00 -11.06 -11.34
C ASP A 360 2.47 -11.07 -11.82
N LEU A 361 3.35 -10.35 -11.14
CA LEU A 361 4.80 -10.38 -11.37
C LEU A 361 5.39 -11.78 -11.17
N ILE A 362 5.05 -12.45 -10.06
CA ILE A 362 5.52 -13.82 -9.80
C ILE A 362 5.02 -14.77 -10.88
N HIS A 363 3.77 -14.60 -11.34
CA HIS A 363 3.22 -15.39 -12.43
C HIS A 363 3.96 -15.15 -13.76
N GLU A 364 4.20 -13.89 -14.13
CA GLU A 364 4.97 -13.49 -15.31
C GLU A 364 6.38 -14.13 -15.30
N ILE A 365 7.10 -13.99 -14.19
CA ILE A 365 8.45 -14.53 -14.04
C ILE A 365 8.43 -16.06 -14.11
N ASN A 366 7.54 -16.72 -13.37
CA ASN A 366 7.50 -18.18 -13.36
C ASN A 366 7.04 -18.79 -14.70
N SER A 367 6.25 -18.06 -15.48
CA SER A 367 5.76 -18.50 -16.79
C SER A 367 6.80 -18.27 -17.90
N SER A 368 7.63 -17.25 -17.78
CA SER A 368 8.73 -16.98 -18.72
C SER A 368 9.97 -17.86 -18.49
N ARG A 369 10.14 -18.41 -17.29
CA ARG A 369 11.26 -19.32 -16.96
C ARG A 369 11.10 -20.70 -17.63
N PRO A 370 12.15 -21.24 -18.28
CA PRO A 370 12.18 -22.61 -18.78
C PRO A 370 11.88 -23.67 -17.72
N ARG A 371 11.41 -24.84 -18.17
CA ARG A 371 11.22 -26.01 -17.30
C ARG A 371 12.55 -26.41 -16.66
N GLY A 372 12.55 -26.63 -15.35
CA GLY A 372 13.74 -27.00 -14.58
C GLY A 372 14.48 -25.83 -13.93
N GLN A 373 14.16 -24.57 -14.29
CA GLN A 373 14.67 -23.41 -13.57
C GLN A 373 13.93 -23.21 -12.24
N ALA A 374 14.63 -22.66 -11.25
CA ALA A 374 14.03 -22.27 -9.97
C ALA A 374 12.81 -21.38 -10.19
N ARG A 375 11.74 -21.62 -9.44
CA ARG A 375 10.52 -20.81 -9.46
C ARG A 375 10.39 -20.06 -8.15
N ILE A 376 9.79 -18.87 -8.20
CA ILE A 376 9.39 -18.17 -7.00
C ILE A 376 8.18 -18.91 -6.43
N GLU A 377 8.36 -19.53 -5.27
CA GLU A 377 7.40 -20.41 -4.61
C GLU A 377 6.84 -19.82 -3.30
N ALA A 378 7.46 -18.75 -2.79
CA ALA A 378 7.06 -18.11 -1.54
C ALA A 378 7.09 -16.58 -1.63
N LEU A 379 6.07 -15.94 -1.07
CA LEU A 379 5.98 -14.48 -0.90
C LEU A 379 5.57 -14.19 0.54
N ASP A 380 6.43 -13.53 1.30
CA ASP A 380 6.13 -13.11 2.67
C ASP A 380 6.02 -11.58 2.70
N TYR A 381 4.78 -11.08 2.67
CA TYR A 381 4.51 -9.66 2.44
C TYR A 381 3.77 -9.02 3.61
N TYR A 382 4.40 -8.03 4.25
CA TYR A 382 3.78 -7.11 5.19
C TYR A 382 3.70 -5.72 4.54
N PRO A 383 2.53 -5.29 4.05
CA PRO A 383 2.35 -3.94 3.51
C PRO A 383 2.71 -2.85 4.52
N ARG A 384 3.02 -1.64 4.04
CA ARG A 384 3.17 -0.48 4.93
C ARG A 384 1.91 -0.29 5.78
N TYR A 385 2.08 -0.40 7.10
CA TYR A 385 0.98 -0.13 8.03
C TYR A 385 0.88 1.36 8.30
N ASN A 386 -0.24 1.97 7.91
CA ASN A 386 -0.47 3.40 8.07
C ASN A 386 -1.05 3.73 9.44
N THR A 387 -0.21 4.21 10.37
CA THR A 387 -0.65 4.52 11.75
C THR A 387 -1.53 5.77 11.88
N GLY A 388 -1.74 6.51 10.79
CA GLY A 388 -2.53 7.74 10.79
C GLY A 388 -1.75 8.98 11.20
N SER A 389 -2.46 10.10 11.39
CA SER A 389 -1.89 11.34 11.93
C SER A 389 -1.81 11.28 13.47
N PRO A 390 -0.75 11.82 14.10
CA PRO A 390 -0.73 12.07 15.54
C PRO A 390 -1.92 12.97 15.93
N LEU A 391 -2.86 12.41 16.70
CA LEU A 391 -4.19 12.97 16.97
C LEU A 391 -4.21 14.12 17.99
N GLU A 392 -3.10 14.81 18.28
CA GLU A 392 -3.12 15.95 19.22
C GLU A 392 -4.12 17.06 18.80
N LYS A 393 -4.61 17.03 17.55
CA LYS A 393 -5.63 17.95 17.01
C LYS A 393 -6.92 17.29 16.54
N ALA A 394 -7.08 15.98 16.69
CA ALA A 394 -8.24 15.27 16.18
C ALA A 394 -9.23 14.97 17.30
N GLU A 395 -10.49 15.36 17.13
CA GLU A 395 -11.51 15.07 18.12
C GLU A 395 -11.71 13.55 18.28
N PRO A 396 -11.96 13.06 19.51
CA PRO A 396 -12.22 11.65 19.75
C PRO A 396 -13.40 11.13 18.92
N GLY A 397 -13.11 10.36 17.87
CA GLY A 397 -14.12 9.70 17.03
C GLY A 397 -14.03 9.96 15.53
N GLU A 398 -13.29 10.98 15.08
CA GLU A 398 -13.42 11.45 13.69
C GLU A 398 -12.44 10.82 12.67
N ASP A 399 -11.25 10.40 13.11
CA ASP A 399 -10.12 10.21 12.18
C ASP A 399 -9.57 8.77 12.03
N ALA A 400 -10.01 7.79 12.82
CA ALA A 400 -9.23 6.56 13.02
C ALA A 400 -9.48 5.38 12.05
N ASN A 401 -10.19 5.60 10.96
CA ASN A 401 -11.01 4.54 10.37
C ASN A 401 -10.43 3.91 9.09
N ALA A 402 -9.37 4.51 8.57
CA ALA A 402 -8.63 3.97 7.44
C ALA A 402 -7.23 3.48 7.85
N TYR A 403 -6.87 3.67 9.12
CA TYR A 403 -5.55 3.34 9.65
C TYR A 403 -5.24 1.85 9.46
N GLY A 404 -3.98 1.52 9.24
CA GLY A 404 -3.50 0.25 8.73
C GLY A 404 -3.41 0.23 7.21
N LEU A 405 -4.48 0.62 6.50
CA LEU A 405 -4.53 0.61 5.02
C LEU A 405 -4.12 1.95 4.41
N SER A 406 -4.71 3.03 4.90
CA SER A 406 -4.51 4.40 4.44
C SER A 406 -4.29 5.33 5.62
N TRP A 407 -3.57 6.42 5.37
CA TRP A 407 -3.40 7.49 6.33
C TRP A 407 -4.54 8.54 6.29
N ARG A 408 -5.39 8.52 5.26
CA ARG A 408 -6.51 9.45 5.06
C ARG A 408 -7.84 8.76 5.33
N LYS A 409 -8.86 9.53 5.73
CA LYS A 409 -10.25 9.04 5.72
C LYS A 409 -10.64 8.64 4.29
N LEU A 410 -10.92 7.34 4.09
CA LEU A 410 -11.47 6.81 2.84
C LEU A 410 -12.98 6.65 2.96
N ARG A 411 -13.71 6.61 1.83
CA ARG A 411 -15.14 6.31 1.85
C ARG A 411 -15.32 4.84 2.29
N SER A 412 -16.08 4.62 3.36
CA SER A 412 -16.27 3.31 4.00
C SER A 412 -16.70 2.22 3.01
N ASP A 413 -17.63 2.53 2.11
CA ASP A 413 -18.15 1.61 1.09
C ASP A 413 -17.04 1.05 0.16
N ALA A 414 -16.29 1.95 -0.49
CA ALA A 414 -15.20 1.57 -1.39
C ALA A 414 -14.02 0.93 -0.65
N HIS A 415 -13.74 1.39 0.57
CA HIS A 415 -12.67 0.87 1.41
C HIS A 415 -12.94 -0.58 1.84
N GLN A 416 -14.09 -0.86 2.44
CA GLN A 416 -14.45 -2.19 2.94
C GLN A 416 -14.64 -3.18 1.79
N ARG A 417 -15.45 -2.83 0.79
CA ARG A 417 -15.67 -3.72 -0.38
C ARG A 417 -14.39 -3.90 -1.18
N GLY A 418 -13.55 -2.87 -1.27
CA GLY A 418 -12.27 -2.92 -1.94
C GLY A 418 -11.27 -3.83 -1.25
N LEU A 419 -11.15 -3.75 0.08
CA LEU A 419 -10.30 -4.63 0.89
C LEU A 419 -10.65 -6.10 0.65
N PHE A 420 -11.93 -6.46 0.77
CA PHE A 420 -12.38 -7.84 0.56
C PHE A 420 -12.30 -8.28 -0.90
N GLY A 421 -12.52 -7.38 -1.86
CA GLY A 421 -12.33 -7.67 -3.29
C GLY A 421 -10.87 -7.94 -3.65
N ILE A 422 -9.92 -7.22 -3.05
CA ILE A 422 -8.48 -7.50 -3.18
C ILE A 422 -8.16 -8.84 -2.50
N LEU A 423 -8.63 -9.05 -1.27
CA LEU A 423 -8.38 -10.28 -0.52
C LEU A 423 -8.90 -11.52 -1.23
N LEU A 424 -10.09 -11.45 -1.84
CA LEU A 424 -10.64 -12.51 -2.68
C LEU A 424 -9.68 -12.89 -3.81
N GLN A 425 -9.19 -11.90 -4.58
CA GLN A 425 -8.22 -12.13 -5.64
C GLN A 425 -6.92 -12.72 -5.11
N VAL A 426 -6.38 -12.17 -4.02
CA VAL A 426 -5.13 -12.63 -3.40
C VAL A 426 -5.22 -14.10 -3.02
N VAL A 427 -6.28 -14.52 -2.32
CA VAL A 427 -6.48 -15.92 -1.91
C VAL A 427 -6.57 -16.84 -3.12
N LEU A 428 -7.36 -16.46 -4.14
CA LEU A 428 -7.56 -17.29 -5.33
C LEU A 428 -6.30 -17.39 -6.19
N LYS A 429 -5.57 -16.29 -6.41
CA LYS A 429 -4.31 -16.26 -7.14
C LYS A 429 -3.22 -17.06 -6.40
N ALA A 430 -3.02 -16.78 -5.11
CA ALA A 430 -2.02 -17.48 -4.28
C ALA A 430 -2.28 -18.99 -4.22
N LYS A 431 -3.55 -19.42 -4.02
CA LYS A 431 -3.92 -20.84 -4.00
C LYS A 431 -3.71 -21.51 -5.35
N ARG A 432 -4.03 -20.83 -6.47
CA ARG A 432 -3.84 -21.37 -7.83
C ARG A 432 -2.37 -21.55 -8.17
N MET A 433 -1.53 -20.61 -7.73
CA MET A 433 -0.09 -20.60 -7.96
C MET A 433 0.71 -21.40 -6.92
N ASN A 434 0.05 -21.86 -5.84
CA ASN A 434 0.67 -22.52 -4.69
C ASN A 434 1.78 -21.68 -4.03
N ILE A 435 1.52 -20.38 -3.86
CA ILE A 435 2.45 -19.46 -3.20
C ILE A 435 2.37 -19.66 -1.68
N GLN A 436 3.51 -20.03 -1.10
CA GLN A 436 3.68 -20.22 0.34
C GLN A 436 3.84 -18.87 1.06
N LEU A 437 3.68 -18.89 2.39
CA LEU A 437 3.81 -17.78 3.33
C LEU A 437 2.74 -16.68 3.22
N LEU A 438 2.29 -16.32 2.02
CA LEU A 438 1.40 -15.16 1.82
C LEU A 438 0.08 -15.28 2.59
N MET A 439 -0.58 -16.43 2.50
CA MET A 439 -1.86 -16.69 3.17
C MET A 439 -1.73 -17.77 4.27
N ASP A 440 -0.50 -18.09 4.68
CA ASP A 440 -0.27 -19.05 5.76
C ASP A 440 -0.55 -18.38 7.10
N ARG A 441 -1.02 -19.19 8.07
CA ARG A 441 -1.31 -18.73 9.43
C ARG A 441 -0.05 -18.12 10.07
N ASP A 442 -0.25 -17.06 10.85
CA ASP A 442 0.81 -16.38 11.62
C ASP A 442 1.93 -15.78 10.75
N ARG A 443 1.70 -15.60 9.44
CA ARG A 443 2.63 -14.95 8.51
C ARG A 443 2.29 -13.49 8.28
N ALA A 444 3.20 -12.77 7.62
CA ALA A 444 3.20 -11.33 7.49
C ALA A 444 1.83 -10.74 7.11
N LEU A 445 1.24 -11.17 6.00
CA LEU A 445 -0.02 -10.59 5.54
C LEU A 445 -1.18 -10.93 6.49
N MET A 446 -1.22 -12.14 7.06
CA MET A 446 -2.25 -12.54 8.03
C MET A 446 -2.14 -11.73 9.34
N THR A 447 -0.92 -11.49 9.81
CA THR A 447 -0.65 -10.59 10.95
C THR A 447 -1.02 -9.14 10.65
N TYR A 448 -0.78 -8.67 9.42
CA TYR A 448 -1.23 -7.34 8.98
C TYR A 448 -2.76 -7.25 9.00
N LEU A 449 -3.46 -8.23 8.42
CA LEU A 449 -4.91 -8.27 8.35
C LEU A 449 -5.56 -8.34 9.75
N SER A 450 -4.96 -9.05 10.70
CA SER A 450 -5.47 -9.13 12.09
C SER A 450 -5.31 -7.82 12.87
N LYS A 451 -4.46 -6.90 12.39
CA LYS A 451 -4.22 -5.59 13.02
C LYS A 451 -5.10 -4.49 12.45
N LEU A 452 -5.84 -4.75 11.36
CA LEU A 452 -6.71 -3.73 10.77
C LEU A 452 -7.86 -3.35 11.74
N PRO A 453 -8.24 -2.06 11.80
CA PRO A 453 -9.30 -1.52 12.66
C PRO A 453 -10.71 -1.87 12.16
N LEU A 454 -10.93 -3.12 11.75
CA LEU A 454 -12.24 -3.61 11.30
C LEU A 454 -13.05 -4.17 12.46
N VAL A 455 -14.33 -4.42 12.22
CA VAL A 455 -15.20 -5.12 13.17
C VAL A 455 -14.54 -6.45 13.57
N PRO A 456 -14.53 -6.83 14.86
CA PRO A 456 -13.94 -8.10 15.29
C PRO A 456 -14.42 -9.27 14.43
N LEU A 457 -13.48 -10.14 14.06
CA LEU A 457 -13.71 -11.30 13.19
C LEU A 457 -14.13 -10.98 11.76
N GLN A 458 -14.21 -9.73 11.31
CA GLN A 458 -14.68 -9.44 9.94
C GLN A 458 -13.75 -10.05 8.87
N VAL A 459 -12.43 -9.85 8.99
CA VAL A 459 -11.44 -10.46 8.09
C VAL A 459 -11.43 -11.98 8.21
N PHE A 460 -11.42 -12.49 9.45
CA PHE A 460 -11.30 -13.94 9.68
C PHE A 460 -12.58 -14.69 9.32
N GLY A 461 -13.75 -14.08 9.50
CA GLY A 461 -15.04 -14.58 9.05
C GLY A 461 -15.12 -14.65 7.53
N PHE A 462 -14.62 -13.63 6.83
CA PHE A 462 -14.52 -13.63 5.37
C PHE A 462 -13.65 -14.79 4.88
N LEU A 463 -12.44 -14.93 5.44
CA LEU A 463 -11.51 -15.99 5.06
C LEU A 463 -12.05 -17.38 5.42
N ASP A 464 -12.74 -17.52 6.55
CA ASP A 464 -13.41 -18.74 6.95
C ASP A 464 -14.49 -19.15 5.93
N GLY A 465 -15.38 -18.23 5.57
CA GLY A 465 -16.38 -18.44 4.53
C GLY A 465 -15.75 -18.85 3.21
N LEU A 466 -14.70 -18.14 2.80
CA LEU A 466 -14.00 -18.39 1.54
C LEU A 466 -13.34 -19.77 1.50
N TYR A 467 -12.59 -20.15 2.54
CA TYR A 467 -11.97 -21.48 2.57
C TYR A 467 -12.98 -22.61 2.63
N ARG A 468 -14.06 -22.48 3.43
CA ARG A 468 -15.14 -23.48 3.46
C ARG A 468 -15.83 -23.61 2.10
N TYR A 469 -16.14 -22.49 1.46
CA TYR A 469 -16.71 -22.47 0.12
C TYR A 469 -15.81 -23.20 -0.88
N LEU A 470 -14.52 -22.86 -0.91
CA LEU A 470 -13.55 -23.50 -1.81
C LEU A 470 -13.39 -25.00 -1.56
N ASP A 471 -13.46 -25.44 -0.30
CA ASP A 471 -13.35 -26.85 0.07
C ASP A 471 -14.63 -27.63 -0.32
N LEU A 472 -15.81 -27.02 -0.16
CA LEU A 472 -17.09 -27.59 -0.63
C LEU A 472 -17.13 -27.74 -2.15
N MET A 473 -16.67 -26.71 -2.87
CA MET A 473 -16.58 -26.74 -4.34
C MET A 473 -15.53 -27.75 -4.82
N ALA A 474 -14.42 -27.91 -4.09
CA ALA A 474 -13.43 -28.94 -4.37
C ALA A 474 -13.98 -30.35 -4.17
N ALA A 475 -14.78 -30.55 -3.12
CA ALA A 475 -15.46 -31.80 -2.83
C ALA A 475 -16.67 -32.07 -3.76
N ARG A 476 -17.03 -31.11 -4.62
CA ARG A 476 -18.24 -31.14 -5.46
C ARG A 476 -19.49 -31.44 -4.62
N SER A 477 -19.60 -30.78 -3.46
CA SER A 477 -20.66 -31.03 -2.49
C SER A 477 -22.04 -30.85 -3.12
N ALA A 478 -22.93 -31.84 -2.93
CA ALA A 478 -24.34 -31.75 -3.31
C ALA A 478 -25.18 -30.97 -2.27
N ASP A 479 -24.60 -30.63 -1.11
CA ASP A 479 -25.28 -29.88 -0.05
C ASP A 479 -25.38 -28.39 -0.43
N LYS A 480 -26.49 -28.05 -1.09
CA LYS A 480 -26.82 -26.67 -1.48
C LYS A 480 -26.88 -25.72 -0.28
N ASN A 481 -27.31 -26.20 0.90
CA ASN A 481 -27.37 -25.37 2.09
C ASN A 481 -25.97 -25.01 2.55
N ALA A 482 -25.05 -25.98 2.64
CA ALA A 482 -23.67 -25.70 3.04
C ALA A 482 -22.97 -24.70 2.11
N VAL A 483 -23.19 -24.81 0.80
CA VAL A 483 -22.63 -23.89 -0.20
C VAL A 483 -23.21 -22.47 -0.03
N GLN A 484 -24.53 -22.34 0.12
CA GLN A 484 -25.18 -21.04 0.36
C GLN A 484 -24.73 -20.42 1.69
N GLN A 485 -24.62 -21.20 2.76
CA GLN A 485 -24.13 -20.72 4.06
C GLN A 485 -22.70 -20.18 3.96
N ALA A 486 -21.81 -20.92 3.29
CA ALA A 486 -20.44 -20.47 3.06
C ALA A 486 -20.39 -19.18 2.22
N MET A 487 -21.25 -19.06 1.20
CA MET A 487 -21.37 -17.84 0.39
C MET A 487 -21.86 -16.65 1.22
N TYR A 488 -22.88 -16.85 2.06
CA TYR A 488 -23.36 -15.82 2.98
C TYR A 488 -22.26 -15.35 3.93
N ASP A 489 -21.47 -16.29 4.45
CA ASP A 489 -20.34 -15.96 5.34
C ASP A 489 -19.19 -15.24 4.62
N ILE A 490 -19.08 -15.33 3.29
CA ILE A 490 -18.17 -14.50 2.48
C ILE A 490 -18.74 -13.08 2.34
N LEU A 491 -20.04 -12.95 2.04
CA LEU A 491 -20.65 -11.66 1.68
C LEU A 491 -21.05 -10.82 2.90
N LYS A 492 -21.41 -11.44 4.01
CA LYS A 492 -21.75 -10.75 5.27
C LYS A 492 -20.62 -9.79 5.70
N PRO A 493 -19.33 -10.19 5.78
CA PRO A 493 -18.24 -9.26 6.08
C PRO A 493 -18.09 -8.10 5.10
N VAL A 494 -18.48 -8.28 3.84
CA VAL A 494 -18.43 -7.23 2.80
C VAL A 494 -19.52 -6.18 3.03
N ARG A 495 -20.68 -6.60 3.55
CA ARG A 495 -21.90 -5.77 3.71
C ARG A 495 -22.09 -5.21 5.12
N ILE A 496 -21.55 -5.86 6.14
CA ILE A 496 -21.77 -5.49 7.54
C ILE A 496 -21.34 -4.03 7.80
N GLY A 497 -22.19 -3.25 8.45
CA GLY A 497 -21.98 -1.80 8.66
C GLY A 497 -22.34 -0.92 7.47
N LEU A 498 -22.49 -1.48 6.26
CA LEU A 498 -22.90 -0.73 5.06
C LEU A 498 -24.38 -0.93 4.71
N GLU A 499 -24.93 -2.11 5.02
CA GLU A 499 -26.30 -2.51 4.69
C GLU A 499 -27.01 -3.10 5.93
N PRO A 500 -28.35 -2.99 6.03
CA PRO A 500 -29.12 -3.61 7.12
C PRO A 500 -29.15 -5.14 6.99
N MET A 501 -28.94 -5.86 8.09
CA MET A 501 -28.77 -7.33 8.10
C MET A 501 -29.97 -8.10 8.65
N GLU A 502 -30.97 -7.48 9.31
CA GLU A 502 -32.06 -8.25 9.94
C GLU A 502 -32.94 -9.00 8.95
N ASN A 503 -33.11 -8.44 7.76
CA ASN A 503 -33.99 -8.98 6.72
C ASN A 503 -33.21 -9.84 5.72
N ASP A 504 -31.95 -10.18 6.03
CA ASP A 504 -31.16 -11.06 5.17
C ASP A 504 -31.84 -12.41 4.98
N TRP A 505 -32.55 -12.90 6.00
CA TRP A 505 -33.47 -14.02 5.85
C TRP A 505 -34.93 -13.55 5.82
N PRO A 506 -35.75 -14.00 4.85
CA PRO A 506 -35.39 -14.84 3.71
C PRO A 506 -34.87 -14.05 2.50
N ASN A 507 -35.03 -12.73 2.45
CA ASN A 507 -34.94 -11.96 1.20
C ASN A 507 -33.57 -12.06 0.53
N PHE A 508 -32.52 -11.55 1.17
CA PHE A 508 -31.19 -11.56 0.58
C PHE A 508 -30.70 -13.01 0.38
N TYR A 509 -30.72 -13.82 1.43
CA TYR A 509 -30.14 -15.16 1.46
C TYR A 509 -30.81 -16.13 0.48
N CYS A 510 -32.15 -16.08 0.33
CA CYS A 510 -32.86 -16.97 -0.58
C CYS A 510 -32.99 -16.41 -2.00
N HIS A 511 -33.07 -15.09 -2.18
CA HIS A 511 -33.56 -14.48 -3.42
C HIS A 511 -32.62 -13.47 -4.08
N GLU A 512 -31.54 -13.00 -3.45
CA GLU A 512 -30.66 -11.99 -4.04
C GLU A 512 -29.21 -12.47 -4.10
N MET A 513 -28.75 -13.12 -3.03
CA MET A 513 -27.38 -13.55 -2.84
C MET A 513 -26.86 -14.42 -3.99
N GLY A 514 -25.76 -14.00 -4.59
CA GLY A 514 -25.08 -14.78 -5.62
C GLY A 514 -25.73 -14.74 -7.02
N GLN A 515 -26.79 -13.94 -7.22
CA GLN A 515 -27.53 -13.94 -8.50
C GLN A 515 -26.91 -13.03 -9.56
N THR A 516 -26.31 -11.92 -9.15
CA THR A 516 -25.83 -10.88 -10.07
C THR A 516 -24.31 -10.77 -10.05
N MET A 517 -23.69 -11.08 -11.21
CA MET A 517 -22.29 -10.79 -11.49
C MET A 517 -22.18 -9.53 -12.34
N MET A 518 -21.26 -8.65 -11.99
CA MET A 518 -21.04 -7.36 -12.64
C MET A 518 -19.62 -7.26 -13.17
N PHE A 519 -19.46 -6.83 -14.43
CA PHE A 519 -18.18 -6.61 -15.07
C PHE A 519 -17.52 -5.29 -14.63
N CYS A 520 -16.21 -5.32 -14.42
CA CYS A 520 -15.39 -4.16 -14.13
C CYS A 520 -14.53 -3.78 -15.35
N SER A 521 -14.76 -2.60 -15.92
CA SER A 521 -13.99 -2.11 -17.08
C SER A 521 -12.55 -1.71 -16.73
N SER A 522 -12.19 -1.60 -15.45
CA SER A 522 -10.80 -1.33 -15.06
C SER A 522 -9.91 -2.58 -14.99
N CYS A 523 -10.43 -3.73 -14.57
CA CYS A 523 -9.61 -4.95 -14.39
C CYS A 523 -10.04 -6.11 -15.29
N GLY A 524 -11.18 -6.02 -15.97
CA GLY A 524 -11.67 -7.07 -16.86
C GLY A 524 -12.32 -8.26 -16.15
N TYR A 525 -12.42 -8.23 -14.82
CA TYR A 525 -13.07 -9.27 -14.03
C TYR A 525 -14.56 -8.97 -13.83
N GLU A 526 -15.37 -10.03 -13.78
CA GLU A 526 -16.72 -10.03 -13.23
C GLU A 526 -16.67 -10.46 -11.76
N TYR A 527 -17.36 -9.73 -10.89
CA TYR A 527 -17.53 -10.04 -9.46
C TYR A 527 -19.00 -10.08 -9.09
N LEU A 528 -19.33 -10.70 -7.97
CA LEU A 528 -20.62 -10.47 -7.32
C LEU A 528 -20.84 -8.97 -7.07
N GLU A 529 -22.07 -8.50 -7.23
CA GLU A 529 -22.43 -7.08 -7.08
C GLU A 529 -22.08 -6.49 -5.72
N ASP A 530 -21.94 -7.33 -4.70
CA ASP A 530 -21.42 -7.01 -3.37
C ASP A 530 -20.02 -6.40 -3.36
N PHE A 531 -19.20 -6.63 -4.39
CA PHE A 531 -17.85 -6.04 -4.50
C PHE A 531 -17.83 -4.70 -5.25
N PHE A 532 -19.00 -4.16 -5.59
CA PHE A 532 -19.15 -2.85 -6.18
C PHE A 532 -19.75 -1.87 -5.18
N THR A 533 -19.26 -0.64 -5.21
CA THR A 533 -19.90 0.47 -4.48
C THR A 533 -21.27 0.77 -5.08
N GLN A 534 -22.11 1.52 -4.37
CA GLN A 534 -23.41 1.94 -4.90
C GLN A 534 -23.27 2.70 -6.24
N SER A 535 -22.25 3.57 -6.35
CA SER A 535 -21.96 4.27 -7.60
C SER A 535 -21.53 3.33 -8.73
N GLY A 536 -20.78 2.27 -8.41
CA GLY A 536 -20.38 1.24 -9.37
C GLY A 536 -21.57 0.41 -9.85
N ARG A 537 -22.48 0.02 -8.94
CA ARG A 537 -23.70 -0.74 -9.28
C ARG A 537 -24.60 0.01 -10.25
N SER A 538 -24.77 1.32 -10.04
CA SER A 538 -25.57 2.19 -10.91
C SER A 538 -24.88 2.58 -12.23
N ALA A 539 -23.57 2.35 -12.36
CA ALA A 539 -22.82 2.68 -13.57
C ALA A 539 -23.13 1.72 -14.73
N ARG A 540 -22.98 2.22 -15.96
CA ARG A 540 -23.11 1.41 -17.18
C ARG A 540 -21.97 0.38 -17.25
N PRO A 541 -22.16 -0.79 -17.88
CA PRO A 541 -21.15 -1.85 -17.91
C PRO A 541 -19.75 -1.41 -18.40
N HIS A 542 -19.68 -0.51 -19.39
CA HIS A 542 -18.41 -0.03 -19.95
C HIS A 542 -17.67 0.99 -19.06
N SER A 543 -18.35 1.66 -18.13
CA SER A 543 -17.75 2.63 -17.21
C SER A 543 -17.72 2.14 -15.76
N ARG A 544 -18.21 0.93 -15.52
CA ARG A 544 -18.34 0.34 -14.19
C ARG A 544 -16.98 -0.09 -13.65
N VAL A 545 -16.66 0.36 -12.45
CA VAL A 545 -15.42 0.02 -11.75
C VAL A 545 -15.73 -0.64 -10.40
N CYS A 546 -15.05 -1.74 -10.09
CA CYS A 546 -15.21 -2.45 -8.81
C CYS A 546 -14.50 -1.71 -7.67
N ALA A 547 -14.95 -1.95 -6.43
CA ALA A 547 -14.38 -1.29 -5.26
C ALA A 547 -12.88 -1.60 -5.06
N ALA A 548 -12.42 -2.79 -5.48
CA ALA A 548 -11.01 -3.16 -5.43
C ALA A 548 -10.14 -2.25 -6.31
N CYS A 549 -10.58 -1.93 -7.54
CA CYS A 549 -9.84 -1.02 -8.42
C CYS A 549 -9.84 0.41 -7.89
N THR A 550 -10.97 0.87 -7.37
CA THR A 550 -11.10 2.20 -6.74
C THR A 550 -10.18 2.34 -5.53
N LEU A 551 -10.14 1.34 -4.65
CA LEU A 551 -9.25 1.37 -3.48
C LEU A 551 -7.78 1.41 -3.90
N ARG A 552 -7.38 0.61 -4.91
CA ARG A 552 -5.99 0.63 -5.41
C ARG A 552 -5.59 1.99 -5.96
N LEU A 553 -6.47 2.65 -6.73
CA LEU A 553 -6.25 4.02 -7.18
C LEU A 553 -5.99 4.96 -6.00
N TRP A 554 -6.83 4.90 -4.96
CA TRP A 554 -6.67 5.77 -3.80
C TRP A 554 -5.33 5.54 -3.09
N LEU A 555 -4.97 4.28 -2.85
CA LEU A 555 -3.69 3.93 -2.22
C LEU A 555 -2.47 4.37 -3.07
N ASP A 556 -2.59 4.37 -4.40
CA ASP A 556 -1.56 4.84 -5.34
C ASP A 556 -1.39 6.38 -5.30
N GLU A 557 -2.47 7.13 -5.10
CA GLU A 557 -2.49 8.60 -5.12
C GLU A 557 -2.17 9.23 -3.77
N GLU A 558 -2.07 8.43 -2.71
CA GLU A 558 -1.71 8.93 -1.39
C GLU A 558 -0.28 9.51 -1.39
N PRO A 559 -0.11 10.76 -0.89
CA PRO A 559 1.21 11.37 -0.78
C PRO A 559 1.94 11.01 0.53
N ASP A 560 1.47 10.03 1.30
CA ASP A 560 2.09 9.59 2.55
C ASP A 560 3.46 8.95 2.36
N ASN A 561 4.20 8.87 3.47
CA ASN A 561 5.39 8.05 3.63
C ASN A 561 6.45 8.27 2.53
N GLY A 562 6.40 9.39 1.81
CA GLY A 562 7.27 9.66 0.67
C GLY A 562 6.95 8.94 -0.63
N LYS A 563 5.76 8.37 -0.81
CA LYS A 563 5.39 7.68 -2.07
C LYS A 563 5.50 8.62 -3.27
N ARG A 564 5.00 9.85 -3.15
CA ARG A 564 5.10 10.88 -4.21
C ARG A 564 6.55 11.22 -4.51
N ASP A 565 7.32 11.50 -3.47
CA ASP A 565 8.75 11.81 -3.58
C ASP A 565 9.52 10.68 -4.27
N GLY A 566 9.28 9.43 -3.86
CA GLY A 566 9.90 8.27 -4.48
C GLY A 566 9.52 8.11 -5.95
N LYS A 567 8.26 8.36 -6.31
CA LYS A 567 7.84 8.36 -7.72
C LYS A 567 8.60 9.39 -8.53
N GLU A 568 8.76 10.62 -8.01
CA GLU A 568 9.48 11.73 -8.65
C GLU A 568 10.98 11.45 -8.77
N ILE A 569 11.62 10.89 -7.74
CA ILE A 569 13.05 10.55 -7.72
C ILE A 569 13.35 9.45 -8.76
N TRP A 570 12.51 8.43 -8.86
CA TRP A 570 12.75 7.29 -9.74
C TRP A 570 12.29 7.48 -11.20
N GLU A 571 11.43 8.45 -11.47
CA GLU A 571 10.88 8.69 -12.82
C GLU A 571 11.93 8.77 -13.94
N PRO A 572 13.13 9.38 -13.78
CA PRO A 572 14.15 9.40 -14.83
C PRO A 572 14.58 8.02 -15.33
N PHE A 573 14.52 7.00 -14.47
CA PHE A 573 14.85 5.62 -14.84
C PHE A 573 13.76 4.93 -15.66
N PHE A 574 12.54 5.49 -15.73
CA PHE A 574 11.38 4.83 -16.29
C PHE A 574 10.74 5.57 -17.49
N PRO A 575 11.51 5.99 -18.51
CA PRO A 575 10.99 6.84 -19.58
C PRO A 575 9.93 6.17 -20.47
N LYS A 576 9.92 4.83 -20.54
CA LYS A 576 8.97 4.06 -21.35
C LYS A 576 7.79 3.51 -20.55
N TRP A 577 7.83 3.64 -19.22
CA TRP A 577 6.83 3.09 -18.34
C TRP A 577 5.53 3.87 -18.44
N LYS A 578 4.42 3.17 -18.65
CA LYS A 578 3.09 3.75 -18.60
C LYS A 578 2.32 3.20 -17.42
N ARG A 579 1.89 4.11 -16.53
CA ARG A 579 1.20 3.79 -15.27
C ARG A 579 -0.03 2.88 -15.42
N ALA A 580 -0.76 3.02 -16.52
CA ALA A 580 -2.03 2.34 -16.77
C ALA A 580 -1.94 1.10 -17.68
N GLU A 581 -0.74 0.61 -18.02
CA GLU A 581 -0.60 -0.64 -18.79
C GLU A 581 -0.92 -1.87 -17.94
N PHE A 582 -1.55 -2.88 -18.53
CA PHE A 582 -1.91 -4.12 -17.83
C PHE A 582 -0.72 -5.05 -17.63
N ASN A 583 -0.71 -5.75 -16.50
CA ASN A 583 0.25 -6.82 -16.23
C ASN A 583 -0.29 -8.16 -16.76
N ALA A 584 0.58 -9.18 -16.81
CA ALA A 584 0.14 -10.54 -17.06
C ALA A 584 -0.70 -11.05 -15.88
N ASP A 585 -2.01 -11.23 -16.09
CA ASP A 585 -2.94 -11.65 -15.05
C ASP A 585 -2.59 -13.05 -14.52
N ALA A 586 -2.25 -13.13 -13.22
CA ALA A 586 -2.14 -14.40 -12.55
C ALA A 586 -3.48 -15.16 -12.56
N PRO A 587 -3.46 -16.48 -12.78
CA PRO A 587 -4.68 -17.27 -12.89
C PRO A 587 -5.40 -17.37 -11.54
N LEU A 588 -6.74 -17.36 -11.59
CA LEU A 588 -7.58 -17.61 -10.41
C LEU A 588 -7.78 -19.11 -10.15
N HIS A 589 -8.04 -19.46 -8.90
CA HIS A 589 -8.38 -20.83 -8.51
C HIS A 589 -9.79 -21.21 -9.01
N GLN A 590 -9.90 -22.31 -9.76
CA GLN A 590 -11.11 -22.70 -10.49
C GLN A 590 -12.38 -22.81 -9.62
N HIS A 591 -12.24 -23.19 -8.34
CA HIS A 591 -13.36 -23.32 -7.41
C HIS A 591 -13.93 -21.97 -6.91
N GLY A 592 -13.31 -20.84 -7.27
CA GLY A 592 -13.81 -19.49 -6.95
C GLY A 592 -14.55 -18.80 -8.11
N LYS A 593 -14.78 -19.50 -9.24
CA LYS A 593 -15.34 -18.91 -10.47
C LYS A 593 -16.72 -18.25 -10.28
N ASP A 594 -17.52 -18.76 -9.34
CA ASP A 594 -18.87 -18.25 -9.08
C ASP A 594 -18.84 -17.00 -8.18
N LEU A 595 -17.66 -16.62 -7.67
CA LEU A 595 -17.43 -15.39 -6.90
C LEU A 595 -16.75 -14.31 -7.75
N ILE A 596 -15.85 -14.72 -8.63
CA ILE A 596 -15.05 -13.85 -9.50
C ILE A 596 -14.53 -14.63 -10.72
N GLN A 597 -14.58 -14.01 -11.90
CA GLN A 597 -14.03 -14.58 -13.13
C GLN A 597 -13.40 -13.51 -14.03
N LEU A 598 -12.26 -13.83 -14.66
CA LEU A 598 -11.67 -12.96 -15.69
C LEU A 598 -12.51 -13.08 -16.95
N LYS A 599 -13.19 -11.99 -17.35
CA LYS A 599 -14.13 -11.98 -18.46
C LYS A 599 -13.50 -11.52 -19.76
N SER A 600 -12.62 -10.53 -19.69
CA SER A 600 -11.98 -9.94 -20.87
C SER A 600 -10.58 -9.44 -20.53
N THR A 601 -9.64 -9.72 -21.43
CA THR A 601 -8.31 -9.11 -21.46
C THR A 601 -8.17 -8.10 -22.59
N GLU A 602 -9.23 -7.86 -23.37
CA GLU A 602 -9.20 -6.88 -24.45
C GLU A 602 -9.20 -5.47 -23.90
N GLU A 603 -8.33 -4.63 -24.45
CA GLU A 603 -8.08 -3.26 -23.97
C GLU A 603 -8.59 -2.19 -24.94
N VAL A 604 -8.96 -2.59 -26.16
CA VAL A 604 -9.43 -1.69 -27.21
C VAL A 604 -10.89 -1.99 -27.50
N ARG A 605 -11.75 -0.99 -27.30
CA ARG A 605 -13.17 -1.12 -27.62
C ARG A 605 -13.37 -0.97 -29.12
N PRO A 606 -14.02 -1.92 -29.80
CA PRO A 606 -14.36 -1.77 -31.21
C PRO A 606 -15.38 -0.65 -31.40
N PHE A 607 -15.28 0.04 -32.52
CA PHE A 607 -16.26 1.06 -32.89
C PHE A 607 -17.64 0.44 -33.10
N PRO A 608 -18.73 1.17 -32.77
CA PRO A 608 -20.06 0.74 -33.14
C PRO A 608 -20.16 0.62 -34.66
N PRO A 609 -20.93 -0.35 -35.19
CA PRO A 609 -21.13 -0.50 -36.62
C PRO A 609 -21.69 0.79 -37.22
N PRO A 610 -21.21 1.21 -38.42
CA PRO A 610 -21.71 2.41 -39.06
C PRO A 610 -23.20 2.25 -39.44
N PRO A 611 -23.94 3.35 -39.61
CA PRO A 611 -25.29 3.30 -40.18
C PRO A 611 -25.26 2.58 -41.54
N GLN A 612 -26.24 1.73 -41.78
CA GLN A 612 -26.41 0.95 -43.00
C GLN A 612 -27.67 1.41 -43.73
N ILE A 613 -27.72 1.24 -45.04
CA ILE A 613 -28.91 1.51 -45.86
C ILE A 613 -29.55 0.17 -46.20
N ASP A 614 -30.83 0.00 -45.89
CA ASP A 614 -31.57 -1.22 -46.23
C ASP A 614 -31.94 -1.27 -47.73
N ALA A 615 -32.55 -2.38 -48.16
CA ALA A 615 -32.96 -2.57 -49.55
C ALA A 615 -34.05 -1.58 -50.01
N GLN A 616 -34.68 -0.86 -49.08
CA GLN A 616 -35.71 0.15 -49.33
C GLN A 616 -35.15 1.58 -49.30
N GLY A 617 -33.84 1.74 -49.10
CA GLY A 617 -33.18 3.05 -49.03
C GLY A 617 -33.25 3.72 -47.65
N ASN A 618 -33.75 3.04 -46.62
CA ASN A 618 -33.81 3.60 -45.27
C ASN A 618 -32.48 3.43 -44.56
N VAL A 619 -32.02 4.49 -43.89
CA VAL A 619 -30.87 4.43 -43.01
C VAL A 619 -31.28 3.76 -41.69
N PHE A 620 -30.69 2.62 -41.36
CA PHE A 620 -30.84 1.98 -40.06
C PHE A 620 -29.47 1.82 -39.40
N ARG A 621 -29.43 1.88 -38.06
CA ARG A 621 -28.23 1.55 -37.30
C ARG A 621 -28.40 0.15 -36.72
N PRO A 622 -27.51 -0.81 -37.02
CA PRO A 622 -27.58 -2.14 -36.42
C PRO A 622 -27.58 -2.04 -34.90
N PRO A 623 -28.37 -2.87 -34.18
CA PRO A 623 -28.31 -2.91 -32.72
C PRO A 623 -26.89 -3.26 -32.29
N PHE A 624 -26.31 -2.41 -31.44
CA PHE A 624 -24.95 -2.58 -30.94
C PHE A 624 -24.98 -2.68 -29.42
N THR A 625 -24.60 -3.84 -28.90
CA THR A 625 -24.31 -4.00 -27.47
C THR A 625 -22.83 -3.73 -27.28
N GLU A 626 -22.49 -2.73 -26.48
CA GLU A 626 -21.10 -2.42 -26.19
C GLU A 626 -20.41 -3.64 -25.55
N PRO A 627 -19.28 -4.10 -26.12
CA PRO A 627 -18.61 -5.28 -25.59
C PRO A 627 -18.00 -5.01 -24.22
N LEU A 628 -17.85 -6.08 -23.43
CA LEU A 628 -17.18 -6.03 -22.14
C LEU A 628 -15.66 -6.04 -22.37
N VAL A 629 -15.07 -4.85 -22.34
CA VAL A 629 -13.65 -4.58 -22.63
C VAL A 629 -13.06 -3.88 -21.40
N ARG A 630 -11.80 -4.17 -21.07
CA ARG A 630 -11.09 -3.58 -19.93
C ARG A 630 -10.33 -2.30 -20.32
N ASP A 631 -11.01 -1.38 -20.98
CA ASP A 631 -10.45 -0.12 -21.48
C ASP A 631 -10.48 1.02 -20.44
N GLY A 632 -11.05 0.78 -19.26
CA GLY A 632 -11.25 1.76 -18.18
C GLY A 632 -10.25 1.65 -17.03
N LYS A 633 -8.99 1.26 -17.29
CA LYS A 633 -8.00 1.07 -16.22
C LYS A 633 -7.70 2.38 -15.47
N ILE A 634 -7.93 2.37 -14.16
CA ILE A 634 -7.74 3.56 -13.32
C ILE A 634 -6.49 3.54 -12.42
N HIS A 635 -6.06 2.37 -11.94
CA HIS A 635 -4.96 2.27 -10.97
C HIS A 635 -3.58 2.19 -11.65
N ASN A 636 -2.54 2.60 -10.92
CA ASN A 636 -1.19 2.88 -11.43
C ASN A 636 -0.19 1.76 -11.12
N ASP A 637 -0.61 0.51 -11.29
CA ASP A 637 0.10 -0.69 -10.86
C ASP A 637 0.91 -1.39 -11.97
N SER A 638 1.09 -0.74 -13.12
CA SER A 638 1.83 -1.31 -14.25
C SER A 638 3.27 -1.68 -13.87
N LEU A 639 3.70 -2.87 -14.28
CA LEU A 639 5.08 -3.36 -14.20
C LEU A 639 5.67 -3.59 -15.60
N GLN A 640 4.99 -3.10 -16.65
CA GLN A 640 5.39 -3.24 -18.04
C GLN A 640 6.39 -2.15 -18.44
N ASN A 641 7.19 -2.41 -19.48
CA ASN A 641 8.12 -1.42 -20.04
C ASN A 641 9.12 -0.81 -19.02
N LEU A 642 9.46 -1.57 -17.97
CA LEU A 642 10.49 -1.21 -17.00
C LEU A 642 11.89 -1.56 -17.54
N PRO A 643 12.94 -0.80 -17.20
CA PRO A 643 14.31 -1.13 -17.57
C PRO A 643 14.77 -2.41 -16.86
N THR A 644 15.83 -3.02 -17.38
CA THR A 644 16.57 -4.06 -16.66
C THR A 644 17.38 -3.46 -15.52
N LEU A 645 17.73 -4.28 -14.52
CA LEU A 645 18.57 -3.82 -13.41
C LEU A 645 19.94 -3.30 -13.87
N ARG A 646 20.46 -3.81 -14.99
CA ARG A 646 21.71 -3.32 -15.60
C ARG A 646 21.56 -1.91 -16.16
N GLU A 647 20.46 -1.63 -16.86
CA GLU A 647 20.17 -0.32 -17.45
C GLU A 647 19.94 0.76 -16.38
N MET A 648 19.56 0.36 -15.16
CA MET A 648 19.47 1.29 -14.03
C MET A 648 20.84 1.77 -13.51
N ILE A 649 21.95 1.09 -13.82
CA ILE A 649 23.29 1.48 -13.36
C ILE A 649 23.89 2.48 -14.36
N ASP A 650 23.15 3.56 -14.61
CA ASP A 650 23.58 4.67 -15.46
C ASP A 650 23.97 5.88 -14.61
N ARG A 651 25.15 6.45 -14.88
CA ARG A 651 25.72 7.54 -14.07
C ARG A 651 24.98 8.86 -14.28
N GLU A 652 24.57 9.14 -15.52
CA GLU A 652 23.89 10.38 -15.85
C GLU A 652 22.50 10.42 -15.20
N THR A 653 21.73 9.34 -15.35
CA THR A 653 20.42 9.18 -14.73
C THR A 653 20.52 9.18 -13.21
N PHE A 654 21.56 8.57 -12.63
CA PHE A 654 21.82 8.66 -11.19
C PHE A 654 22.01 10.10 -10.72
N CYS A 655 22.85 10.88 -11.40
CA CYS A 655 23.07 12.29 -11.06
C CYS A 655 21.76 13.08 -11.15
N LEU A 656 20.99 12.89 -12.23
CA LEU A 656 19.69 13.56 -12.41
C LEU A 656 18.72 13.21 -11.27
N SER A 657 18.56 11.94 -10.92
CA SER A 657 17.71 11.50 -9.80
C SER A 657 18.20 12.00 -8.45
N MET A 658 19.51 12.11 -8.23
CA MET A 658 20.09 12.72 -7.04
C MET A 658 19.72 14.20 -6.93
N ASP A 659 19.76 14.95 -8.04
CA ASP A 659 19.34 16.34 -8.07
C ASP A 659 17.84 16.48 -7.77
N ARG A 660 17.00 15.54 -8.22
CA ARG A 660 15.59 15.49 -7.81
C ARG A 660 15.44 15.31 -6.30
N ALA A 661 16.21 14.40 -5.71
CA ALA A 661 16.18 14.15 -4.28
C ALA A 661 16.60 15.40 -3.48
N ARG A 662 17.64 16.11 -3.92
CA ARG A 662 18.08 17.42 -3.37
C ARG A 662 16.97 18.46 -3.41
N VAL A 663 16.31 18.61 -4.56
CA VAL A 663 15.20 19.56 -4.74
C VAL A 663 14.04 19.24 -3.80
N ILE A 664 13.70 17.97 -3.59
CA ILE A 664 12.64 17.56 -2.68
C ILE A 664 13.01 17.88 -1.22
N ASP A 665 14.23 17.56 -0.79
CA ASP A 665 14.70 17.90 0.57
C ASP A 665 14.73 19.43 0.79
N ALA A 666 15.14 20.19 -0.23
CA ALA A 666 15.12 21.65 -0.20
C ALA A 666 13.69 22.19 -0.09
N ARG A 667 12.73 21.63 -0.84
CA ARG A 667 11.31 22.02 -0.75
C ARG A 667 10.73 21.79 0.65
N LYS A 668 11.06 20.66 1.27
CA LYS A 668 10.66 20.33 2.64
C LYS A 668 11.23 21.32 3.65
N THR A 669 12.51 21.60 3.51
CA THR A 669 13.23 22.51 4.39
C THR A 669 12.70 23.93 4.27
N VAL A 670 12.51 24.43 3.03
CA VAL A 670 11.88 25.73 2.78
C VAL A 670 10.47 25.77 3.37
N HIS A 671 9.68 24.70 3.22
CA HIS A 671 8.35 24.64 3.81
C HIS A 671 8.38 24.72 5.35
N ALA A 672 9.34 24.07 6.01
CA ALA A 672 9.54 24.16 7.45
C ALA A 672 10.01 25.57 7.88
N LEU A 673 10.96 26.16 7.15
CA LEU A 673 11.44 27.52 7.39
C LEU A 673 10.31 28.55 7.26
N LEU A 674 9.47 28.46 6.22
CA LEU A 674 8.35 29.39 6.05
C LEU A 674 7.30 29.23 7.16
N LYS A 675 7.10 28.02 7.71
CA LYS A 675 6.26 27.82 8.89
C LYS A 675 6.83 28.48 10.14
N ASP A 676 8.15 28.47 10.30
CA ASP A 676 8.85 29.10 11.41
C ASP A 676 8.81 30.63 11.30
N PHE A 677 9.23 31.18 10.16
CA PHE A 677 9.25 32.63 9.92
C PHE A 677 7.87 33.28 9.93
N TYR A 678 6.83 32.57 9.47
CA TYR A 678 5.45 33.10 9.39
C TYR A 678 4.47 32.23 10.18
N ALA A 679 4.85 31.90 11.43
CA ALA A 679 4.04 31.08 12.34
C ALA A 679 2.72 31.76 12.75
N HIS A 680 2.72 33.09 12.74
CA HIS A 680 1.63 33.99 13.10
C HIS A 680 1.34 34.97 11.96
N ALA A 681 0.15 35.57 11.98
CA ALA A 681 -0.17 36.65 11.07
C ALA A 681 0.47 37.93 11.60
N GLU A 682 1.18 38.65 10.73
CA GLU A 682 1.92 39.88 11.06
C GLU A 682 1.66 40.90 9.96
N ASP A 683 1.31 42.14 10.33
CA ASP A 683 1.18 43.32 9.46
C ASP A 683 0.84 43.03 7.98
N GLY A 684 -0.39 42.58 7.70
CA GLY A 684 -0.88 42.33 6.33
C GLY A 684 -0.42 41.03 5.68
N ILE A 685 0.44 40.24 6.33
CA ILE A 685 0.90 38.93 5.88
C ILE A 685 0.15 37.83 6.65
N PRO A 686 -0.70 37.03 5.99
CA PRO A 686 -1.34 35.89 6.61
C PRO A 686 -0.31 34.83 7.04
N ALA A 687 -0.55 34.18 8.18
CA ALA A 687 0.28 33.07 8.65
C ALA A 687 0.37 31.99 7.55
N TYR A 688 1.57 31.45 7.35
CA TYR A 688 1.83 30.52 6.24
C TYR A 688 0.92 29.28 6.28
N LYS A 689 0.67 28.75 7.49
CA LYS A 689 -0.21 27.59 7.73
C LYS A 689 -1.67 27.82 7.32
N ASP A 690 -2.12 29.07 7.31
CA ASP A 690 -3.51 29.44 7.01
C ASP A 690 -3.70 29.75 5.52
N ALA A 691 -2.64 30.23 4.85
CA ALA A 691 -2.64 30.59 3.43
C ALA A 691 -2.24 29.43 2.50
N VAL A 692 -1.35 28.55 2.95
CA VAL A 692 -0.87 27.42 2.16
C VAL A 692 -1.33 26.16 2.88
N PRO A 693 -2.30 25.40 2.31
CA PRO A 693 -2.66 24.11 2.86
C PRO A 693 -1.40 23.30 3.00
N ASP A 694 -1.24 22.69 4.16
CA ASP A 694 -0.10 21.87 4.45
C ASP A 694 -0.06 20.70 3.44
N PHE A 695 0.79 20.85 2.42
CA PHE A 695 0.88 19.90 1.32
C PHE A 695 1.72 18.69 1.70
N GLU A 696 2.52 18.82 2.77
CA GLU A 696 3.50 17.82 3.20
C GLU A 696 3.30 17.32 4.63
N SER A 697 2.71 18.11 5.55
CA SER A 697 1.95 17.54 6.66
C SER A 697 0.48 17.50 6.27
N GLN A 698 -0.09 16.30 6.29
CA GLN A 698 -1.46 16.05 6.76
C GLN A 698 -2.41 17.25 6.58
N GLY A 699 -2.78 17.54 5.32
CA GLY A 699 -3.63 18.67 4.99
C GLY A 699 -4.87 18.73 5.87
N ARG A 700 -5.39 19.95 6.09
CA ARG A 700 -6.63 20.22 6.84
C ARG A 700 -7.67 19.14 6.51
N ALA A 701 -8.07 18.37 7.51
CA ALA A 701 -9.25 17.52 7.41
C ALA A 701 -10.38 18.41 6.89
N ARG A 702 -10.97 18.05 5.76
CA ARG A 702 -12.17 18.75 5.28
C ARG A 702 -13.24 18.60 6.36
N ARG A 703 -14.05 19.65 6.57
CA ARG A 703 -15.04 19.69 7.64
C ARG A 703 -16.03 18.53 7.49
N GLN A 704 -16.47 18.00 8.64
CA GLN A 704 -17.41 16.89 8.80
C GLN A 704 -18.68 17.01 7.92
N GLN A 705 -19.11 18.24 7.61
CA GLN A 705 -20.30 18.55 6.81
C GLN A 705 -20.19 18.16 5.32
N ASP A 706 -18.99 17.93 4.78
CA ASP A 706 -18.78 17.68 3.35
C ASP A 706 -18.77 16.17 2.97
N PHE A 707 -18.78 15.24 3.94
CA PHE A 707 -18.51 13.82 3.67
C PHE A 707 -19.55 12.81 4.13
N GLY A 708 -20.58 13.24 4.87
CA GLY A 708 -21.87 12.55 5.01
C GLY A 708 -21.88 11.07 5.43
N LEU A 709 -20.76 10.49 5.87
CA LEU A 709 -20.66 9.14 6.45
C LEU A 709 -19.49 9.10 7.45
N GLU A 710 -19.78 8.65 8.67
CA GLU A 710 -18.78 8.25 9.66
C GLU A 710 -18.16 6.91 9.23
N SER A 711 -16.92 6.67 9.65
CA SER A 711 -16.21 5.44 9.35
C SER A 711 -15.81 4.82 10.69
N HIS A 712 -15.49 3.52 10.72
CA HIS A 712 -15.31 2.86 12.02
C HIS A 712 -13.88 2.95 12.57
N SER A 713 -13.71 3.53 13.75
CA SER A 713 -12.48 3.49 14.55
C SER A 713 -12.45 2.17 15.30
N PHE A 714 -11.32 1.76 15.90
CA PHE A 714 -11.34 0.63 16.85
C PHE A 714 -12.41 0.84 17.94
N GLU A 715 -12.66 2.09 18.36
CA GLU A 715 -13.69 2.43 19.33
C GLU A 715 -15.09 2.20 18.79
N SER A 716 -15.42 2.75 17.62
CA SER A 716 -16.75 2.59 17.05
C SER A 716 -16.99 1.17 16.51
N ALA A 717 -15.96 0.47 16.03
CA ALA A 717 -16.02 -0.94 15.67
C ALA A 717 -16.32 -1.82 16.91
N ALA A 718 -15.72 -1.50 18.07
CA ALA A 718 -16.01 -2.19 19.32
C ALA A 718 -17.42 -1.90 19.82
N ILE A 719 -17.85 -0.62 19.76
CA ILE A 719 -19.20 -0.22 20.13
C ILE A 719 -20.21 -0.91 19.21
N PHE A 720 -19.97 -0.90 17.91
CA PHE A 720 -20.77 -1.58 16.91
C PHE A 720 -20.86 -3.08 17.18
N PHE A 721 -19.72 -3.73 17.48
CA PHE A 721 -19.69 -5.15 17.82
C PHE A 721 -20.46 -5.47 19.10
N ASN A 722 -20.27 -4.72 20.19
CA ASN A 722 -21.01 -4.89 21.43
C ASN A 722 -22.51 -4.67 21.22
N ASN A 723 -22.86 -3.69 20.40
CA ASN A 723 -24.23 -3.41 19.99
C ASN A 723 -24.84 -4.60 19.21
N LEU A 724 -24.10 -5.21 18.29
CA LEU A 724 -24.52 -6.42 17.57
C LEU A 724 -24.66 -7.64 18.49
N GLN A 725 -23.88 -7.73 19.57
CA GLN A 725 -23.94 -8.87 20.49
C GLN A 725 -25.11 -8.80 21.48
N HIS A 726 -25.58 -7.60 21.82
CA HIS A 726 -26.46 -7.40 22.97
C HIS A 726 -27.80 -6.76 22.65
N LYS A 727 -28.03 -6.30 21.42
CA LYS A 727 -29.26 -5.60 21.05
C LYS A 727 -29.79 -6.15 19.74
N THR A 728 -31.10 -6.37 19.71
CA THR A 728 -31.84 -6.52 18.46
C THR A 728 -31.74 -5.23 17.65
N PHE A 729 -31.85 -5.27 16.33
CA PHE A 729 -31.81 -4.02 15.57
C PHE A 729 -32.96 -3.07 15.90
N GLY A 730 -34.11 -3.58 16.34
CA GLY A 730 -35.19 -2.75 16.89
C GLY A 730 -34.73 -1.94 18.10
N GLU A 731 -33.97 -2.54 19.01
CA GLU A 731 -33.36 -1.88 20.17
C GLU A 731 -32.20 -0.97 19.77
N LEU A 732 -31.40 -1.34 18.75
CA LEU A 732 -30.37 -0.48 18.19
C LEU A 732 -30.98 0.77 17.54
N LYS A 733 -32.08 0.60 16.82
CA LYS A 733 -32.85 1.68 16.17
C LYS A 733 -33.54 2.57 17.20
N ALA A 734 -34.07 2.02 18.28
CA ALA A 734 -34.66 2.79 19.38
C ALA A 734 -33.60 3.59 20.16
N HIS A 735 -32.46 2.96 20.47
CA HIS A 735 -31.32 3.63 21.09
C HIS A 735 -30.73 4.73 20.20
N ARG A 736 -30.68 4.48 18.88
CA ARG A 736 -30.27 5.44 17.83
C ARG A 736 -31.17 6.67 17.82
N ASN A 737 -32.48 6.47 17.89
CA ASN A 737 -33.44 7.58 17.87
C ASN A 737 -33.46 8.38 19.18
N ALA A 738 -32.89 7.85 20.27
CA ALA A 738 -32.82 8.51 21.57
C ALA A 738 -31.51 9.28 21.80
N ASN A 739 -30.54 9.21 20.87
CA ASN A 739 -29.24 9.85 21.01
C ASN A 739 -29.19 11.16 20.20
N GLU A 740 -29.42 12.29 20.87
CA GLU A 740 -29.54 13.62 20.25
C GLU A 740 -28.28 14.09 19.49
N ARG A 741 -27.13 13.44 19.72
CA ARG A 741 -25.84 13.78 19.09
C ARG A 741 -25.60 13.14 17.71
N ASN A 742 -26.48 12.28 17.20
CA ASN A 742 -26.34 11.70 15.84
C ASN A 742 -27.69 11.61 15.08
N PRO A 743 -28.25 12.76 14.64
CA PRO A 743 -29.59 12.81 14.04
C PRO A 743 -29.65 12.40 12.55
N THR A 744 -28.51 12.18 11.86
CA THR A 744 -28.48 11.92 10.41
C THR A 744 -28.43 10.44 10.03
N GLY A 745 -28.42 9.52 11.00
CA GLY A 745 -28.83 8.13 10.75
C GLY A 745 -27.90 7.28 9.88
N PHE A 746 -26.63 7.64 9.80
CA PHE A 746 -25.59 6.80 9.20
C PHE A 746 -24.44 6.62 10.20
N TRP A 747 -24.29 5.39 10.70
CA TRP A 747 -23.13 4.93 11.46
C TRP A 747 -22.06 4.41 10.51
#